data_AF-A0A6A9K268-F1
#
_entry.id   AF-A0A6A9K268-F1
#
_cell.length_a   1.000
_cell.length_b   1.000
_cell.length_c   1.000
_cell.angle_alpha   90.00
_cell.angle_beta   90.00
_cell.angle_gamma   90.00
#
_symmetry.space_group_name_H-M   'P 1'
#
loop_
_entity.id
_entity.type
_entity.pdbx_description
1 polymer ?
#
loop_
_entity_poly.entity_id
_entity_poly.type
_entity_poly.pdbx_seq_one_letter_code
_entity_poly.pdbx_strand_id
1 'polypeptide(L)'
;MQAAKPLFDYPKYWAECFGPAPFLPMSREEMDQLGWDSCDIIIVTGDAYVDHPSFGMAIIGRLLEAQGFRVGIIAQPDWQSKDDFMKLGEPNLFFGVAAGNMDSMINRYTADKKVRSDDAYTPGGLAGKRPDRASLVYSQRCKEAYSHVPVILGGIEASLRRIAHYDYWQDKVRRSILMDATADILLYGNAERAVVEIAQRLAQGEPLSAISDVRGTAFVRRDTPEGWFEIDSTRIDRPGKIDKIINPYVNTQDTAACAIEQEKGVPEDPQEAKVVQLLANPRLTREKTVIRLPSFEKVRNDPVLYAHANRVLHLETNPGNARALVQKHGEVDVWFNPPPIPMSTEEMDYVFGMPYARVPHPAYGKAKIPAYEMIRFSVNIMRGCFGGCTFCSITEHEGRIIQNRSHDSIIREIEEMRDKVPGFTGVVSDLGGPTANMYRIACKSPDIERHCRKPSCVFPGICENLDTDHSSLIELYRKARALPGVKKILIASGLRYDLAVESPEYVKELVTHHVGGYLKIAPEHTERGPLDKMMKPGIGTYDRFKQMFEKFSKEAGKEQYLIPYFIAAHPGTTDEDMMNLALWLKRNGFRADQVQAFYPSPMATATAMYHSGKNPLRKVTYKSDGVTIVKSDQQRRLHKAFLRYHDPKGWPLLREALERMGRADLIGNGKHHLVPTYQPDTGEYQSARRKNSTPAGSKKAGKLLTQHTGLPPRASDGGKPWSKGQQNKATAFAKGKKKSRQPNIPR
;
A
#
# COMPACT_ATOMS: atom_id res chain seq x y z
N MET A 1 7.07 -6.57 25.95
CA MET A 1 6.39 -5.58 25.10
C MET A 1 5.22 -5.12 25.95
N GLN A 2 5.13 -3.84 26.27
CA GLN A 2 3.95 -3.35 27.00
C GLN A 2 2.72 -3.68 26.15
N ALA A 3 1.74 -4.38 26.72
CA ALA A 3 0.52 -4.71 26.00
C ALA A 3 -0.16 -3.38 25.61
N ALA A 4 -0.46 -3.21 24.33
CA ALA A 4 -1.19 -2.04 23.88
C ALA A 4 -2.61 -2.08 24.48
N LYS A 5 -3.10 -0.93 24.96
CA LYS A 5 -4.48 -0.84 25.43
C LYS A 5 -5.45 -1.15 24.27
N PRO A 6 -6.37 -2.12 24.43
CA PRO A 6 -7.35 -2.43 23.41
C PRO A 6 -8.21 -1.22 23.03
N LEU A 7 -8.56 -1.10 21.74
CA LEU A 7 -9.33 0.05 21.23
C LEU A 7 -10.72 0.21 21.89
N PHE A 8 -11.32 -0.88 22.34
CA PHE A 8 -12.64 -0.89 22.99
C PHE A 8 -12.57 -0.69 24.52
N ASP A 9 -11.37 -0.60 25.13
CA ASP A 9 -11.17 -0.44 26.58
C ASP A 9 -11.02 1.04 27.01
N TYR A 10 -11.10 1.97 26.07
CA TYR A 10 -11.06 3.39 26.38
C TYR A 10 -12.41 3.86 26.95
N PRO A 11 -12.40 4.72 27.99
CA PRO A 11 -13.64 5.32 28.45
C PRO A 11 -14.24 6.14 27.31
N LYS A 12 -15.55 5.99 27.14
CA LYS A 12 -16.28 6.74 26.12
C LYS A 12 -16.32 8.21 26.51
N TYR A 13 -16.19 9.07 25.52
CA TYR A 13 -16.37 10.51 25.69
C TYR A 13 -17.86 10.84 25.89
N TRP A 14 -18.14 11.99 26.52
CA TRP A 14 -19.49 12.33 27.02
C TRP A 14 -20.57 12.33 25.94
N ALA A 15 -20.20 12.58 24.68
CA ALA A 15 -21.13 12.65 23.56
C ALA A 15 -21.58 11.27 23.05
N GLU A 16 -21.19 10.17 23.72
CA GLU A 16 -21.74 8.84 23.45
C GLU A 16 -23.28 8.77 23.57
N CYS A 17 -23.88 9.68 24.34
CA CYS A 17 -25.32 9.76 24.56
C CYS A 17 -26.13 10.04 23.28
N PHE A 18 -25.50 10.61 22.24
CA PHE A 18 -26.15 10.83 20.94
C PHE A 18 -26.26 9.56 20.10
N GLY A 19 -25.50 8.51 20.44
CA GLY A 19 -25.40 7.30 19.63
C GLY A 19 -24.72 7.53 18.27
N PRO A 20 -24.61 6.48 17.44
CA PRO A 20 -23.98 6.58 16.12
C PRO A 20 -24.87 7.31 15.12
N ALA A 21 -24.31 8.28 14.41
CA ALA A 21 -24.98 9.00 13.34
C ALA A 21 -25.19 8.10 12.11
N PRO A 22 -26.29 8.26 11.33
CA PRO A 22 -26.48 7.52 10.08
C PRO A 22 -25.31 7.72 9.10
N PHE A 23 -24.84 8.96 9.00
CA PHE A 23 -23.61 9.39 8.34
C PHE A 23 -22.92 10.41 9.22
N LEU A 24 -21.60 10.49 9.17
CA LEU A 24 -20.87 11.59 9.79
C LEU A 24 -21.23 12.90 9.06
N PRO A 25 -21.64 13.97 9.77
CA PRO A 25 -22.16 15.17 9.14
C PRO A 25 -21.12 15.86 8.26
N MET A 26 -21.56 16.31 7.10
CA MET A 26 -20.80 17.10 6.13
C MET A 26 -21.24 18.58 6.08
N SER A 27 -22.34 18.94 6.75
CA SER A 27 -22.83 20.32 6.84
C SER A 27 -23.40 20.68 8.21
N ARG A 28 -23.63 21.97 8.47
CA ARG A 28 -24.28 22.44 9.71
C ARG A 28 -25.72 21.94 9.83
N GLU A 29 -26.45 21.90 8.73
CA GLU A 29 -27.83 21.44 8.72
C GLU A 29 -27.94 19.96 9.13
N GLU A 30 -26.93 19.15 8.82
CA GLU A 30 -26.85 17.76 9.27
C GLU A 30 -26.47 17.65 10.76
N MET A 31 -25.60 18.55 11.24
CA MET A 31 -25.33 18.65 12.69
C MET A 31 -26.57 19.04 13.47
N ASP A 32 -27.36 20.01 12.98
CA ASP A 32 -28.61 20.42 13.62
C ASP A 32 -29.61 19.27 13.71
N GLN A 33 -29.69 18.42 12.67
CA GLN A 33 -30.52 17.21 12.67
C GLN A 33 -30.05 16.17 13.70
N LEU A 34 -28.75 16.11 13.97
CA LEU A 34 -28.15 15.26 15.01
C LEU A 34 -28.23 15.89 16.41
N GLY A 35 -28.67 17.15 16.52
CA GLY A 35 -28.67 17.92 17.77
C GLY A 35 -27.28 18.34 18.24
N TRP A 36 -26.32 18.49 17.32
CA TRP A 36 -24.93 18.85 17.62
C TRP A 36 -24.70 20.34 17.39
N ASP A 37 -24.22 21.05 18.41
CA ASP A 37 -23.79 22.46 18.28
C ASP A 37 -22.41 22.61 17.60
N SER A 38 -21.53 21.64 17.81
CA SER A 38 -20.12 21.63 17.41
C SER A 38 -19.65 20.20 17.16
N CYS A 39 -18.60 20.07 16.34
CA CYS A 39 -17.87 18.81 16.24
C CYS A 39 -16.73 18.83 17.26
N ASP A 40 -16.42 17.69 17.87
CA ASP A 40 -15.21 17.58 18.69
C ASP A 40 -13.99 17.40 17.78
N ILE A 41 -14.16 16.63 16.69
CA ILE A 41 -13.11 16.34 15.72
C ILE A 41 -13.67 16.53 14.32
N ILE A 42 -12.93 17.21 13.44
CA ILE A 42 -13.28 17.33 12.02
C ILE A 42 -12.23 16.63 11.16
N ILE A 43 -12.65 15.71 10.32
CA ILE A 43 -11.78 15.03 9.36
C ILE A 43 -11.87 15.71 8.00
N VAL A 44 -10.73 16.15 7.48
CA VAL A 44 -10.61 16.72 6.14
C VAL A 44 -9.96 15.69 5.20
N THR A 45 -10.65 15.39 4.10
CA THR A 45 -10.22 14.36 3.15
C THR A 45 -10.26 14.84 1.70
N GLY A 46 -9.30 14.37 0.90
CA GLY A 46 -9.27 14.64 -0.54
C GLY A 46 -10.20 13.76 -1.38
N ASP A 47 -10.78 12.70 -0.82
CA ASP A 47 -11.74 11.81 -1.50
C ASP A 47 -13.19 12.25 -1.20
N ALA A 48 -14.15 11.76 -1.99
CA ALA A 48 -15.56 11.77 -1.60
C ALA A 48 -15.79 10.97 -0.30
N TYR A 49 -16.75 11.39 0.52
CA TYR A 49 -17.17 10.64 1.69
C TYR A 49 -18.02 9.43 1.29
N VAL A 50 -17.39 8.25 1.33
CA VAL A 50 -18.07 6.97 1.20
C VAL A 50 -17.95 6.26 2.54
N ASP A 51 -19.08 6.04 3.20
CA ASP A 51 -19.10 5.45 4.54
C ASP A 51 -18.97 3.92 4.44
N HIS A 52 -17.76 3.47 4.11
CA HIS A 52 -17.44 2.07 3.82
C HIS A 52 -16.09 1.69 4.46
N PRO A 53 -15.92 0.46 5.00
CA PRO A 53 -14.68 0.00 5.63
C PRO A 53 -13.48 -0.18 4.68
N SER A 54 -13.59 0.28 3.43
CA SER A 54 -12.48 0.31 2.46
C SER A 54 -11.95 1.74 2.26
N PHE A 55 -12.52 2.70 2.98
CA PHE A 55 -12.22 4.11 2.93
C PHE A 55 -11.63 4.53 4.28
N GLY A 56 -10.34 4.88 4.30
CA GLY A 56 -9.60 5.09 5.55
C GLY A 56 -10.18 6.19 6.44
N MET A 57 -10.69 7.28 5.86
CA MET A 57 -11.35 8.35 6.61
C MET A 57 -12.65 7.87 7.27
N ALA A 58 -13.40 6.96 6.65
CA ALA A 58 -14.61 6.40 7.22
C ALA A 58 -14.27 5.51 8.42
N ILE A 59 -13.20 4.69 8.31
CA ILE A 59 -12.70 3.88 9.42
C ILE A 59 -12.30 4.75 10.61
N ILE A 60 -11.48 5.78 10.37
CA ILE A 60 -11.02 6.67 11.45
C ILE A 60 -12.19 7.46 12.04
N GLY A 61 -13.10 7.97 11.21
CA GLY A 61 -14.27 8.72 11.67
C GLY A 61 -15.21 7.87 12.51
N ARG A 62 -15.58 6.67 12.02
CA ARG A 62 -16.41 5.72 12.77
C ARG A 62 -15.73 5.22 14.04
N LEU A 63 -14.41 5.04 14.02
CA LEU A 63 -13.66 4.68 15.22
C LEU A 63 -13.74 5.77 16.28
N LEU A 64 -13.52 7.04 15.90
CA LEU A 64 -13.61 8.17 16.83
C LEU A 64 -15.05 8.38 17.34
N GLU A 65 -16.06 8.24 16.49
CA GLU A 65 -17.47 8.24 16.90
C GLU A 65 -17.75 7.10 17.89
N ALA A 66 -17.21 5.91 17.63
CA ALA A 66 -17.33 4.78 18.54
C ALA A 66 -16.58 4.99 19.87
N GLN A 67 -15.65 5.94 19.96
CA GLN A 67 -15.07 6.41 21.22
C GLN A 67 -15.94 7.44 21.95
N GLY A 68 -17.09 7.84 21.39
CA GLY A 68 -18.02 8.80 21.97
C GLY A 68 -17.78 10.25 21.55
N PHE A 69 -16.95 10.51 20.52
CA PHE A 69 -16.73 11.87 20.01
C PHE A 69 -17.75 12.24 18.92
N ARG A 70 -18.09 13.53 18.82
CA ARG A 70 -18.83 14.06 17.67
C ARG A 70 -17.86 14.34 16.53
N VAL A 71 -18.00 13.61 15.43
CA VAL A 71 -17.03 13.64 14.32
C VAL A 71 -17.70 14.14 13.06
N GLY A 72 -17.18 15.22 12.49
CA GLY A 72 -17.60 15.76 11.19
C GLY A 72 -16.62 15.43 10.07
N ILE A 73 -17.08 15.47 8.81
CA ILE A 73 -16.24 15.24 7.63
C ILE A 73 -16.35 16.40 6.63
N ILE A 74 -15.21 16.97 6.25
CA ILE A 74 -15.09 17.89 5.12
C ILE A 74 -14.43 17.14 3.96
N ALA A 75 -15.25 16.73 2.98
CA ALA A 75 -14.81 15.97 1.82
C ALA A 75 -14.60 16.85 0.58
N GLN A 76 -13.39 16.78 0.00
CA GLN A 76 -12.97 17.54 -1.19
C GLN A 76 -13.23 19.06 -1.09
N PRO A 77 -12.79 19.72 -0.01
CA PRO A 77 -12.97 21.17 0.12
C PRO A 77 -12.26 21.92 -1.01
N ASP A 78 -12.84 23.04 -1.44
CA ASP A 78 -12.11 23.99 -2.28
C ASP A 78 -10.95 24.59 -1.49
N TRP A 79 -9.73 24.37 -1.96
CA TRP A 79 -8.51 24.83 -1.30
C TRP A 79 -8.07 26.23 -1.74
N GLN A 80 -8.83 26.90 -2.62
CA GLN A 80 -8.55 28.28 -3.00
C GLN A 80 -8.90 29.27 -1.90
N SER A 81 -9.84 28.92 -1.01
CA SER A 81 -10.22 29.70 0.17
C SER A 81 -10.22 28.84 1.43
N LYS A 82 -10.23 29.47 2.61
CA LYS A 82 -10.43 28.82 3.91
C LYS A 82 -11.89 28.52 4.23
N ASP A 83 -12.84 29.14 3.51
CA ASP A 83 -14.27 29.11 3.85
C ASP A 83 -14.83 27.69 3.89
N ASP A 84 -14.40 26.83 2.96
CA ASP A 84 -14.79 25.42 2.91
C ASP A 84 -14.34 24.64 4.15
N PHE A 85 -13.25 25.04 4.78
CA PHE A 85 -12.71 24.44 6.01
C PHE A 85 -13.42 24.94 7.26
N MET A 86 -14.21 26.02 7.15
CA MET A 86 -15.04 26.59 8.22
C MET A 86 -16.50 26.13 8.16
N LYS A 87 -16.87 25.30 7.17
CA LYS A 87 -18.27 24.83 6.96
C LYS A 87 -18.88 24.16 8.19
N LEU A 88 -18.11 23.35 8.92
CA LEU A 88 -18.55 22.71 10.15
C LEU A 88 -18.17 23.51 11.41
N GLY A 89 -17.68 24.74 11.22
CA GLY A 89 -17.06 25.60 12.23
C GLY A 89 -15.84 25.02 12.91
N GLU A 90 -15.58 25.50 14.12
CA GLU A 90 -14.41 25.17 14.90
C GLU A 90 -14.58 23.82 15.63
N PRO A 91 -13.63 22.89 15.52
CA PRO A 91 -13.67 21.65 16.29
C PRO A 91 -13.15 21.87 17.71
N ASN A 92 -13.75 21.18 18.69
CA ASN A 92 -13.36 21.34 20.10
C ASN A 92 -11.98 20.75 20.43
N LEU A 93 -11.51 19.75 19.67
CA LEU A 93 -10.25 19.04 19.93
C LEU A 93 -9.21 19.27 18.82
N PHE A 94 -9.49 18.84 17.57
CA PHE A 94 -8.52 18.96 16.47
C PHE A 94 -9.12 18.75 15.08
N PHE A 95 -8.36 19.15 14.05
CA PHE A 95 -8.56 18.73 12.66
C PHE A 95 -7.70 17.51 12.32
N GLY A 96 -8.32 16.45 11.78
CA GLY A 96 -7.61 15.30 11.21
C GLY A 96 -7.52 15.42 9.69
N VAL A 97 -6.32 15.51 9.12
CA VAL A 97 -6.14 15.82 7.69
C VAL A 97 -5.48 14.66 6.94
N ALA A 98 -6.11 14.20 5.85
CA ALA A 98 -5.58 13.17 4.96
C ALA A 98 -5.81 13.51 3.49
N ALA A 99 -4.87 13.14 2.62
CA ALA A 99 -5.04 13.29 1.18
C ALA A 99 -6.12 12.37 0.58
N GLY A 100 -6.62 11.38 1.33
CA GLY A 100 -7.55 10.34 0.90
C GLY A 100 -6.91 8.94 0.90
N ASN A 101 -7.55 7.98 0.23
CA ASN A 101 -7.10 6.60 0.09
C ASN A 101 -5.93 6.42 -0.87
N MET A 102 -5.61 7.44 -1.67
CA MET A 102 -4.47 7.44 -2.58
C MET A 102 -3.72 8.76 -2.47
N ASP A 103 -2.40 8.68 -2.67
CA ASP A 103 -1.53 9.85 -2.80
C ASP A 103 -2.04 10.81 -3.89
N SER A 104 -2.13 12.10 -3.58
CA SER A 104 -2.70 13.11 -4.48
C SER A 104 -1.92 13.23 -5.79
N MET A 105 -0.61 13.03 -5.76
CA MET A 105 0.23 13.10 -6.96
C MET A 105 0.03 11.86 -7.84
N ILE A 106 -0.03 10.66 -7.25
CA ILE A 106 -0.31 9.41 -7.99
C ILE A 106 -1.73 9.42 -8.58
N ASN A 107 -2.67 10.06 -7.87
CA ASN A 107 -4.03 10.25 -8.37
C ASN A 107 -4.05 11.12 -9.62
N ARG A 108 -3.37 12.28 -9.57
CA ARG A 108 -3.41 13.26 -10.65
C ARG A 108 -2.47 12.93 -11.82
N TYR A 109 -1.35 12.23 -11.57
CA TYR A 109 -0.31 12.01 -12.57
C TYR A 109 -0.03 10.52 -12.82
N THR A 110 0.44 10.19 -14.02
CA THR A 110 1.02 8.89 -14.33
C THR A 110 2.49 8.82 -13.91
N ALA A 111 3.07 7.62 -13.87
CA ALA A 111 4.50 7.43 -13.63
C ALA A 111 5.41 8.16 -14.65
N ASP A 112 4.86 8.55 -15.80
CA ASP A 112 5.54 9.33 -16.84
C ASP A 112 5.21 10.84 -16.76
N LYS A 113 4.76 11.32 -15.59
CA LYS A 113 4.42 12.73 -15.31
C LYS A 113 3.30 13.32 -16.19
N LYS A 114 2.45 12.47 -16.78
CA LYS A 114 1.28 12.92 -17.55
C LYS A 114 0.08 13.10 -16.63
N VAL A 115 -0.64 14.21 -16.78
CA VAL A 115 -1.87 14.49 -16.04
C VAL A 115 -2.98 13.51 -16.47
N ARG A 116 -3.72 12.98 -15.51
CA ARG A 116 -4.92 12.17 -15.73
C ARG A 116 -6.12 13.08 -15.94
N SER A 117 -7.02 12.65 -16.82
CA SER A 117 -8.27 13.35 -17.10
C SER A 117 -9.41 12.95 -16.16
N ASP A 118 -9.16 12.02 -15.23
CA ASP A 118 -10.14 11.41 -14.35
C ASP A 118 -9.58 11.20 -12.94
N ASP A 119 -10.48 11.20 -11.95
CA ASP A 119 -10.19 10.88 -10.55
C ASP A 119 -11.19 9.84 -10.04
N ALA A 120 -10.70 8.67 -9.63
CA ALA A 120 -11.56 7.58 -9.21
C ALA A 120 -12.31 7.84 -7.90
N TYR A 121 -11.82 8.76 -7.06
CA TYR A 121 -12.36 9.06 -5.73
C TYR A 121 -13.24 10.30 -5.70
N THR A 122 -13.46 10.94 -6.84
CA THR A 122 -14.28 12.14 -6.98
C THR A 122 -15.67 11.80 -7.54
N PRO A 123 -16.77 12.44 -7.08
CA PRO A 123 -18.10 12.25 -7.66
C PRO A 123 -18.11 12.60 -9.16
N GLY A 124 -18.66 11.71 -9.97
CA GLY A 124 -18.68 11.83 -11.44
C GLY A 124 -17.34 11.50 -12.12
N GLY A 125 -16.30 11.12 -11.37
CA GLY A 125 -14.97 10.85 -11.92
C GLY A 125 -14.21 12.10 -12.36
N LEU A 126 -14.60 13.28 -11.87
CA LEU A 126 -14.08 14.57 -12.31
C LEU A 126 -12.63 14.76 -11.84
N ALA A 127 -11.74 15.16 -12.75
CA ALA A 127 -10.39 15.57 -12.37
C ALA A 127 -10.37 16.97 -11.74
N GLY A 128 -9.30 17.26 -10.99
CA GLY A 128 -9.03 18.62 -10.49
C GLY A 128 -9.86 19.03 -9.28
N LYS A 129 -10.40 18.09 -8.51
CA LYS A 129 -11.10 18.33 -7.22
C LYS A 129 -10.22 18.15 -5.98
N ARG A 130 -8.93 17.93 -6.17
CA ARG A 130 -7.92 17.85 -5.10
C ARG A 130 -6.65 18.59 -5.52
N PRO A 131 -5.97 19.32 -4.61
CA PRO A 131 -4.69 19.93 -4.91
C PRO A 131 -3.58 18.88 -4.97
N ASP A 132 -2.47 19.25 -5.61
CA ASP A 132 -1.21 18.51 -5.49
C ASP A 132 -0.68 18.62 -4.06
N ARG A 133 -0.25 17.49 -3.49
CA ARG A 133 0.19 17.39 -2.08
C ARG A 133 -0.92 17.86 -1.14
N ALA A 134 -2.09 17.27 -1.30
CA ALA A 134 -3.31 17.63 -0.61
C ALA A 134 -3.16 17.70 0.92
N SER A 135 -2.42 16.78 1.54
CA SER A 135 -2.18 16.81 2.98
C SER A 135 -1.51 18.10 3.44
N LEU A 136 -0.57 18.64 2.65
CA LEU A 136 0.11 19.90 2.95
C LEU A 136 -0.84 21.08 2.80
N VAL A 137 -1.54 21.16 1.67
CA VAL A 137 -2.44 22.29 1.37
C VAL A 137 -3.60 22.35 2.36
N TYR A 138 -4.25 21.22 2.63
CA TYR A 138 -5.38 21.14 3.55
C TYR A 138 -4.99 21.48 4.99
N SER A 139 -3.81 21.04 5.44
CA SER A 139 -3.29 21.38 6.78
C SER A 139 -3.08 22.88 6.94
N GLN A 140 -2.49 23.54 5.94
CA GLN A 140 -2.31 24.99 5.93
C GLN A 140 -3.65 25.73 5.94
N ARG A 141 -4.65 25.27 5.17
CA ARG A 141 -5.99 25.86 5.17
C ARG A 141 -6.74 25.67 6.50
N CYS A 142 -6.55 24.53 7.18
CA CYS A 142 -7.08 24.34 8.53
C CYS A 142 -6.48 25.36 9.51
N LYS A 143 -5.15 25.58 9.45
CA LYS A 143 -4.48 26.61 10.27
C LYS A 143 -4.87 28.04 9.90
N GLU A 144 -5.20 28.31 8.64
CA GLU A 144 -5.72 29.61 8.20
C GLU A 144 -7.16 29.86 8.68
N ALA A 145 -7.98 28.81 8.72
CA ALA A 145 -9.33 28.84 9.29
C ALA A 145 -9.28 29.06 10.81
N TYR A 146 -8.51 28.25 11.52
CA TYR A 146 -8.38 28.27 12.97
C TYR A 146 -6.93 27.97 13.40
N SER A 147 -6.14 29.03 13.61
CA SER A 147 -4.68 28.91 13.84
C SER A 147 -4.31 28.20 15.15
N HIS A 148 -5.15 28.32 16.17
CA HIS A 148 -4.93 27.79 17.50
C HIS A 148 -5.40 26.34 17.65
N VAL A 149 -6.21 25.83 16.72
CA VAL A 149 -6.70 24.45 16.73
C VAL A 149 -5.58 23.50 16.29
N PRO A 150 -5.35 22.40 17.02
CA PRO A 150 -4.39 21.38 16.60
C PRO A 150 -4.74 20.73 15.27
N VAL A 151 -3.72 20.46 14.44
CA VAL A 151 -3.85 19.74 13.18
C VAL A 151 -3.02 18.45 13.22
N ILE A 152 -3.71 17.33 13.06
CA ILE A 152 -3.14 15.98 13.03
C ILE A 152 -3.11 15.47 11.59
N LEU A 153 -1.93 15.23 11.04
CA LEU A 153 -1.76 14.66 9.71
C LEU A 153 -1.83 13.13 9.74
N GLY A 154 -2.46 12.54 8.72
CA GLY A 154 -2.49 11.10 8.54
C GLY A 154 -2.62 10.65 7.08
N GLY A 155 -2.80 9.34 6.91
CA GLY A 155 -2.97 8.69 5.61
C GLY A 155 -1.66 8.41 4.87
N ILE A 156 -1.79 7.75 3.71
CA ILE A 156 -0.65 7.26 2.91
C ILE A 156 0.31 8.39 2.53
N GLU A 157 -0.23 9.55 2.10
CA GLU A 157 0.57 10.67 1.62
C GLU A 157 1.50 11.25 2.70
N ALA A 158 0.97 11.46 3.91
CA ALA A 158 1.74 11.97 5.04
C ALA A 158 2.69 10.90 5.61
N SER A 159 2.19 9.68 5.83
CA SER A 159 2.96 8.55 6.36
C SER A 159 4.24 8.31 5.55
N LEU A 160 4.16 8.31 4.21
CA LEU A 160 5.30 8.05 3.33
C LEU A 160 6.24 9.26 3.12
N ARG A 161 5.89 10.44 3.64
CA ARG A 161 6.69 11.69 3.57
C ARG A 161 7.12 12.21 4.94
N ARG A 162 6.98 11.39 5.99
CA ARG A 162 7.32 11.76 7.36
C ARG A 162 8.80 12.10 7.56
N ILE A 163 9.69 11.57 6.72
CA ILE A 163 11.14 11.81 6.75
C ILE A 163 11.59 12.57 5.48
N ALA A 164 12.83 13.09 5.45
CA ALA A 164 13.44 13.53 4.21
C ALA A 164 13.31 12.45 3.12
N HIS A 165 12.74 12.83 1.98
CA HIS A 165 12.34 11.89 0.93
C HIS A 165 12.61 12.49 -0.44
N TYR A 166 12.94 11.63 -1.40
CA TYR A 166 13.03 11.99 -2.80
C TYR A 166 11.64 12.19 -3.39
N ASP A 167 11.36 13.39 -3.91
CA ASP A 167 10.14 13.73 -4.64
C ASP A 167 10.40 13.58 -6.15
N TYR A 168 9.84 12.52 -6.74
CA TYR A 168 10.01 12.21 -8.16
C TYR A 168 9.50 13.32 -9.10
N TRP A 169 8.47 14.04 -8.68
CA TRP A 169 7.82 15.06 -9.50
C TRP A 169 8.74 16.27 -9.70
N GLN A 170 9.39 16.72 -8.63
CA GLN A 170 10.33 17.84 -8.61
C GLN A 170 11.80 17.43 -8.77
N ASP A 171 12.09 16.13 -8.87
CA ASP A 171 13.44 15.56 -8.96
C ASP A 171 14.41 16.10 -7.89
N LYS A 172 13.95 16.14 -6.63
CA LYS A 172 14.76 16.63 -5.51
C LYS A 172 14.41 15.94 -4.21
N VAL A 173 15.33 15.97 -3.25
CA VAL A 173 15.06 15.56 -1.87
C VAL A 173 14.33 16.70 -1.16
N ARG A 174 13.13 16.42 -0.64
CA ARG A 174 12.34 17.32 0.20
C ARG A 174 12.54 16.99 1.68
N ARG A 175 12.23 17.98 2.52
CA ARG A 175 12.15 17.81 3.98
C ARG A 175 10.99 16.88 4.34
N SER A 176 10.89 16.53 5.62
CA SER A 176 9.67 15.94 6.17
C SER A 176 8.47 16.84 5.84
N ILE A 177 7.33 16.23 5.52
CA ILE A 177 6.08 16.97 5.26
C ILE A 177 5.67 17.85 6.46
N LEU A 178 6.02 17.45 7.70
CA LEU A 178 5.76 18.24 8.91
C LEU A 178 6.40 19.63 8.87
N MET A 179 7.55 19.77 8.21
CA MET A 179 8.26 21.04 8.11
C MET A 179 7.54 22.06 7.22
N ASP A 180 6.74 21.58 6.27
CA ASP A 180 6.08 22.41 5.26
C ASP A 180 4.56 22.55 5.52
N ALA A 181 3.94 21.58 6.21
CA ALA A 181 2.48 21.47 6.32
C ALA A 181 1.87 22.24 7.49
N THR A 182 2.67 22.84 8.38
CA THR A 182 2.20 23.54 9.59
C THR A 182 1.32 22.69 10.52
N ALA A 183 1.44 21.37 10.43
CA ALA A 183 0.74 20.44 11.31
C ALA A 183 1.53 20.24 12.61
N ASP A 184 0.80 19.97 13.69
CA ASP A 184 1.39 19.83 15.02
C ASP A 184 1.96 18.42 15.25
N ILE A 185 1.29 17.40 14.70
CA ILE A 185 1.72 16.00 14.79
C ILE A 185 1.31 15.21 13.54
N LEU A 186 2.07 14.18 13.20
CA LEU A 186 1.80 13.27 12.09
C LEU A 186 1.66 11.85 12.62
N LEU A 187 0.59 11.16 12.24
CA LEU A 187 0.37 9.74 12.51
C LEU A 187 0.73 8.92 11.28
N TYR A 188 1.54 7.90 11.47
CA TYR A 188 2.00 7.00 10.41
C TYR A 188 1.77 5.54 10.79
N GLY A 189 1.70 4.67 9.78
CA GLY A 189 1.28 3.30 10.02
C GLY A 189 -0.24 3.15 10.01
N ASN A 190 -0.73 2.07 10.61
CA ASN A 190 -2.11 1.93 11.06
C ASN A 190 -2.33 2.84 12.28
N ALA A 191 -2.97 3.98 12.06
CA ALA A 191 -3.04 5.07 13.03
C ALA A 191 -4.18 4.93 14.06
N GLU A 192 -5.00 3.88 14.01
CA GLU A 192 -6.18 3.68 14.86
C GLU A 192 -5.87 3.85 16.35
N ARG A 193 -4.80 3.21 16.83
CA ARG A 193 -4.39 3.34 18.24
C ARG A 193 -3.93 4.75 18.57
N ALA A 194 -3.08 5.33 17.72
CA ALA A 194 -2.48 6.62 17.97
C ALA A 194 -3.52 7.74 17.97
N VAL A 195 -4.49 7.70 17.05
CA VAL A 195 -5.55 8.71 16.97
C VAL A 195 -6.51 8.62 18.16
N VAL A 196 -6.87 7.41 18.60
CA VAL A 196 -7.72 7.22 19.78
C VAL A 196 -6.99 7.70 21.04
N GLU A 197 -5.73 7.32 21.22
CA GLU A 197 -4.95 7.73 22.39
C GLU A 197 -4.76 9.25 22.45
N ILE A 198 -4.44 9.90 21.34
CA ILE A 198 -4.32 11.37 21.28
C ILE A 198 -5.67 12.03 21.55
N ALA A 199 -6.76 11.58 20.92
CA ALA A 199 -8.09 12.17 21.12
C ALA A 199 -8.52 12.09 22.59
N GLN A 200 -8.28 10.95 23.24
CA GLN A 200 -8.61 10.73 24.65
C GLN A 200 -7.78 11.62 25.60
N ARG A 201 -6.47 11.78 25.34
CA ARG A 201 -5.61 12.66 26.13
C ARG A 201 -5.98 14.14 25.96
N LEU A 202 -6.26 14.58 24.72
CA LEU A 202 -6.74 15.94 24.43
C LEU A 202 -8.09 16.20 25.13
N ALA A 203 -9.00 15.23 25.12
CA ALA A 203 -10.29 15.31 25.80
C ALA A 203 -10.17 15.42 27.33
N GLN A 204 -9.06 14.93 27.90
CA GLN A 204 -8.72 15.07 29.32
C GLN A 204 -7.99 16.38 29.63
N GLY A 205 -7.78 17.25 28.64
CA GLY A 205 -7.12 18.54 28.80
C GLY A 205 -5.60 18.49 28.72
N GLU A 206 -5.00 17.36 28.35
CA GLU A 206 -3.56 17.29 28.09
C GLU A 206 -3.24 18.07 26.81
N PRO A 207 -2.34 19.07 26.83
CA PRO A 207 -1.99 19.81 25.63
C PRO A 207 -1.20 18.92 24.66
N LEU A 208 -1.43 19.09 23.35
CA LEU A 208 -0.79 18.25 22.32
C LEU A 208 0.74 18.25 22.40
N SER A 209 1.35 19.36 22.85
CA SER A 209 2.80 19.48 23.03
C SER A 209 3.39 18.58 24.12
N ALA A 210 2.58 18.10 25.07
CA ALA A 210 3.00 17.15 26.09
C ALA A 210 2.97 15.69 25.59
N ILE A 211 2.16 15.40 24.58
CA ILE A 211 1.94 14.05 24.06
C ILE A 211 3.10 13.65 23.12
N SER A 212 4.17 13.11 23.69
CA SER A 212 5.41 12.81 22.97
C SER A 212 5.79 11.32 22.95
N ASP A 213 4.98 10.45 23.56
CA ASP A 213 5.26 9.03 23.84
C ASP A 213 4.38 8.05 23.03
N VAL A 214 3.38 8.56 22.30
CA VAL A 214 2.45 7.73 21.52
C VAL A 214 3.17 7.08 20.33
N ARG A 215 3.03 5.76 20.17
CA ARG A 215 3.65 5.02 19.06
C ARG A 215 2.99 5.35 17.72
N GLY A 216 3.76 5.32 16.64
CA GLY A 216 3.27 5.67 15.31
C GLY A 216 3.10 7.17 15.08
N THR A 217 3.71 8.02 15.92
CA THR A 217 3.66 9.48 15.76
C THR A 217 5.02 10.05 15.34
N ALA A 218 4.95 11.21 14.69
CA ALA A 218 6.08 12.06 14.37
C ALA A 218 5.75 13.52 14.69
N PHE A 219 6.71 14.25 15.26
CA PHE A 219 6.53 15.65 15.67
C PHE A 219 7.86 16.40 15.66
N VAL A 220 7.80 17.72 15.65
CA VAL A 220 8.98 18.59 15.67
C VAL A 220 9.36 18.91 17.12
N ARG A 221 10.66 18.87 17.43
CA ARG A 221 11.23 19.25 18.72
C ARG A 221 12.63 19.86 18.55
N ARG A 222 13.21 20.42 19.62
CA ARG A 222 14.54 21.10 19.55
C ARG A 222 15.65 20.36 20.32
N ASP A 223 15.26 19.53 21.27
CA ASP A 223 16.12 18.83 22.20
C ASP A 223 15.88 17.31 22.12
N THR A 224 16.84 16.52 22.59
CA THR A 224 16.60 15.10 22.90
C THR A 224 16.11 15.02 24.34
N PRO A 225 15.01 14.31 24.63
CA PRO A 225 14.45 14.28 25.97
C PRO A 225 15.42 13.67 26.99
N GLU A 226 15.37 14.14 28.24
CA GLU A 226 16.24 13.67 29.31
C GLU A 226 16.10 12.15 29.51
N GLY A 227 17.22 11.47 29.78
CA GLY A 227 17.26 10.02 29.98
C GLY A 227 17.15 9.17 28.71
N TRP A 228 17.16 9.79 27.51
CA TRP A 228 17.28 9.07 26.25
C TRP A 228 18.74 8.90 25.82
N PHE A 229 19.07 7.70 25.34
CA PHE A 229 20.36 7.41 24.73
C PHE A 229 20.28 7.58 23.21
N GLU A 230 21.20 8.35 22.65
CA GLU A 230 21.27 8.59 21.22
C GLU A 230 22.34 7.70 20.55
N ILE A 231 21.91 6.89 19.58
CA ILE A 231 22.80 6.17 18.67
C ILE A 231 23.08 7.06 17.46
N ASP A 232 24.32 7.50 17.29
CA ASP A 232 24.74 8.25 16.11
C ASP A 232 24.80 7.35 14.86
N SER A 233 23.92 7.60 13.89
CA SER A 233 23.96 7.03 12.54
C SER A 233 24.07 8.11 11.46
N THR A 234 24.59 9.29 11.82
CA THR A 234 24.78 10.44 10.91
C THR A 234 25.89 10.23 9.89
N ARG A 235 26.71 9.19 10.09
CA ARG A 235 27.82 8.78 9.22
C ARG A 235 27.68 7.31 8.88
N ILE A 236 28.28 6.92 7.76
CA ILE A 236 28.38 5.51 7.38
C ILE A 236 29.31 4.81 8.36
N ASP A 237 28.84 3.71 8.97
CA ASP A 237 29.63 2.90 9.90
C ASP A 237 30.96 2.48 9.26
N ARG A 238 32.08 3.01 9.74
CA ARG A 238 33.42 2.48 9.44
C ARG A 238 33.67 1.33 10.42
N PRO A 239 34.03 0.12 9.97
CA PRO A 239 34.50 -0.91 10.90
C PRO A 239 35.68 -0.34 11.69
N GLY A 240 35.50 -0.13 12.99
CA GLY A 240 36.60 0.22 13.89
C GLY A 240 37.53 -0.99 14.06
N LYS A 241 38.78 -0.74 14.46
CA LYS A 241 39.59 -1.82 15.03
C LYS A 241 38.87 -2.29 16.29
N ILE A 242 38.59 -3.59 16.37
CA ILE A 242 38.18 -4.20 17.64
C ILE A 242 39.40 -4.09 18.54
N ASP A 243 39.27 -3.41 19.68
CA ASP A 243 40.35 -3.39 20.67
C ASP A 243 40.71 -4.83 21.01
N LYS A 244 42.01 -5.15 20.96
CA LYS A 244 42.47 -6.48 21.31
C LYS A 244 42.01 -6.77 22.73
N ILE A 245 41.18 -7.80 22.90
CA ILE A 245 40.86 -8.31 24.22
C ILE A 245 42.18 -8.76 24.84
N ILE A 246 42.65 -8.01 25.84
CA ILE A 246 43.85 -8.37 26.59
C ILE A 246 43.52 -9.68 27.30
N ASN A 247 44.30 -10.72 27.02
CA ASN A 247 44.11 -12.01 27.66
C ASN A 247 44.36 -11.83 29.18
N PRO A 248 43.40 -12.17 30.06
CA PRO A 248 43.52 -11.97 31.50
C PRO A 248 44.63 -12.81 32.16
N TYR A 249 45.28 -13.72 31.42
CA TYR A 249 46.40 -14.53 31.86
C TYR A 249 47.75 -14.08 31.29
N VAL A 250 47.84 -12.90 30.66
CA VAL A 250 49.15 -12.34 30.28
C VAL A 250 49.89 -11.97 31.56
N ASN A 251 50.93 -12.74 31.84
CA ASN A 251 51.79 -12.54 33.00
C ASN A 251 52.57 -11.24 32.79
N THR A 252 52.33 -10.22 33.63
CA THR A 252 52.96 -8.90 33.55
C THR A 252 54.48 -8.90 33.80
N GLN A 253 55.06 -10.08 34.04
CA GLN A 253 56.49 -10.29 34.26
C GLN A 253 57.25 -10.70 32.98
N ASP A 254 56.57 -11.01 31.86
CA ASP A 254 57.24 -11.30 30.59
C ASP A 254 57.64 -9.99 29.88
N THR A 255 58.88 -9.57 30.12
CA THR A 255 59.49 -8.30 29.70
C THR A 255 59.55 -8.02 28.20
N ALA A 256 59.18 -8.97 27.33
CA ALA A 256 59.08 -8.75 25.89
C ALA A 256 57.74 -8.13 25.46
N ALA A 257 56.66 -8.32 26.23
CA ALA A 257 55.34 -7.76 25.91
C ALA A 257 55.13 -6.31 26.41
N CYS A 258 56.06 -5.81 27.23
CA CYS A 258 55.95 -4.52 27.92
C CYS A 258 56.53 -3.33 27.13
N ALA A 259 57.29 -3.57 26.05
CA ALA A 259 57.85 -2.49 25.23
C ALA A 259 56.78 -1.61 24.56
N ILE A 260 55.62 -2.19 24.25
CA ILE A 260 54.47 -1.48 23.65
C ILE A 260 53.77 -0.55 24.66
N GLU A 261 53.87 -0.84 25.95
CA GLU A 261 53.32 -0.01 27.02
C GLU A 261 54.27 1.13 27.42
N GLN A 262 55.59 0.93 27.32
CA GLN A 262 56.58 1.98 27.63
C GLN A 262 56.65 3.12 26.59
N GLU A 263 56.29 2.87 25.32
CA GLU A 263 56.20 3.93 24.29
C GLU A 263 54.99 4.86 24.48
N LYS A 264 53.96 4.42 25.21
CA LYS A 264 52.85 5.27 25.60
C LYS A 264 53.23 5.94 26.91
N GLY A 265 53.76 7.15 26.82
CA GLY A 265 54.28 7.92 27.95
C GLY A 265 53.47 7.82 29.25
N VAL A 266 54.19 7.97 30.36
CA VAL A 266 53.72 7.87 31.74
C VAL A 266 52.35 8.56 31.92
N PRO A 267 51.34 7.88 32.50
CA PRO A 267 50.08 8.51 32.85
C PRO A 267 50.32 9.67 33.82
N GLU A 268 49.81 10.85 33.48
CA GLU A 268 49.67 11.95 34.43
C GLU A 268 48.79 11.48 35.60
N ASP A 269 49.37 11.55 36.79
CA ASP A 269 48.78 11.46 38.13
C ASP A 269 48.05 10.16 38.56
N PRO A 270 48.63 9.35 39.47
CA PRO A 270 47.97 8.17 40.06
C PRO A 270 46.77 8.49 40.98
N GLN A 271 46.53 9.76 41.33
CA GLN A 271 45.43 10.17 42.21
C GLN A 271 44.22 10.77 41.51
N GLU A 272 44.24 10.93 40.18
CA GLU A 272 43.06 11.39 39.47
C GLU A 272 42.12 10.21 39.20
N ALA A 273 41.13 10.05 40.07
CA ALA A 273 40.03 9.11 39.86
C ALA A 273 39.28 9.50 38.57
N LYS A 274 39.68 8.91 37.45
CA LYS A 274 38.85 8.93 36.24
C LYS A 274 37.54 8.26 36.59
N VAL A 275 36.50 9.07 36.74
CA VAL A 275 35.13 8.59 36.83
C VAL A 275 34.84 7.84 35.54
N VAL A 276 35.00 6.52 35.57
CA VAL A 276 34.52 5.64 34.51
C VAL A 276 33.00 5.70 34.63
N GLN A 277 32.37 6.58 33.85
CA GLN A 277 30.94 6.45 33.60
C GLN A 277 30.75 5.11 32.91
N LEU A 278 30.27 4.13 33.66
CA LEU A 278 29.66 2.93 33.13
C LEU A 278 28.39 3.38 32.40
N LEU A 279 28.53 3.81 31.14
CA LEU A 279 27.39 4.04 30.25
C LEU A 279 26.64 2.71 30.17
N ALA A 280 25.39 2.71 30.63
CA ALA A 280 24.51 1.56 30.49
C ALA A 280 24.58 1.07 29.05
N ASN A 281 24.88 -0.23 28.87
CA ASN A 281 25.06 -0.82 27.54
C ASN A 281 23.83 -0.44 26.67
N PRO A 282 24.00 0.18 25.48
CA PRO A 282 22.90 0.58 24.60
C PRO A 282 21.97 -0.57 24.17
N ARG A 283 22.35 -1.81 24.46
CA ARG A 283 21.52 -3.01 24.31
C ARG A 283 20.45 -3.16 25.40
N LEU A 284 20.54 -2.46 26.54
CA LEU A 284 19.73 -2.72 27.73
C LEU A 284 18.40 -1.96 27.81
N THR A 285 18.21 -0.83 27.11
CA THR A 285 16.93 -0.06 27.15
C THR A 285 16.52 0.51 25.79
N ARG A 286 16.05 -0.35 24.88
CA ARG A 286 15.57 0.05 23.53
C ARG A 286 14.47 1.11 23.54
N GLU A 287 13.61 1.08 24.56
CA GLU A 287 12.47 2.00 24.72
C GLU A 287 12.91 3.45 24.99
N LYS A 288 14.12 3.64 25.54
CA LYS A 288 14.76 4.95 25.75
C LYS A 288 15.97 5.15 24.84
N THR A 289 15.97 4.53 23.67
CA THR A 289 17.03 4.69 22.68
C THR A 289 16.47 5.29 21.40
N VAL A 290 17.11 6.34 20.89
CA VAL A 290 16.80 6.97 19.61
C VAL A 290 17.98 6.84 18.65
N ILE A 291 17.73 6.62 17.37
CA ILE A 291 18.78 6.62 16.34
C ILE A 291 18.75 7.96 15.61
N ARG A 292 19.87 8.69 15.64
CA ARG A 292 20.05 9.93 14.89
C ARG A 292 20.45 9.62 13.45
N LEU A 293 19.57 9.98 12.53
CA LEU A 293 19.78 9.85 11.09
C LEU A 293 20.61 11.03 10.56
N PRO A 294 21.27 10.90 9.39
CA PRO A 294 21.89 12.04 8.74
C PRO A 294 20.85 13.16 8.51
N SER A 295 21.25 14.42 8.74
CA SER A 295 20.35 15.57 8.60
C SER A 295 19.81 15.69 7.17
N PHE A 296 18.69 16.40 7.03
CA PHE A 296 18.12 16.73 5.73
C PHE A 296 19.16 17.34 4.78
N GLU A 297 19.96 18.29 5.26
CA GLU A 297 20.97 18.97 4.46
C GLU A 297 22.03 17.99 3.94
N LYS A 298 22.41 17.00 4.76
CA LYS A 298 23.34 15.95 4.37
C LYS A 298 22.72 15.01 3.33
N VAL A 299 21.53 14.45 3.58
CA VAL A 299 20.90 13.50 2.64
C VAL A 299 20.45 14.15 1.34
N ARG A 300 20.21 15.47 1.33
CA ARG A 300 19.94 16.24 0.12
C ARG A 300 21.18 16.35 -0.78
N ASN A 301 22.35 16.48 -0.16
CA ASN A 301 23.59 16.77 -0.87
C ASN A 301 24.47 15.51 -1.09
N ASP A 302 24.22 14.42 -0.36
CA ASP A 302 24.96 13.17 -0.46
C ASP A 302 24.01 11.98 -0.70
N PRO A 303 23.97 11.44 -1.92
CA PRO A 303 23.10 10.32 -2.26
C PRO A 303 23.45 9.02 -1.53
N VAL A 304 24.70 8.82 -1.10
CA VAL A 304 25.12 7.63 -0.34
C VAL A 304 24.58 7.73 1.09
N LEU A 305 24.60 8.92 1.71
CA LEU A 305 23.96 9.14 3.00
C LEU A 305 22.43 9.01 2.92
N TYR A 306 21.81 9.38 1.79
CA TYR A 306 20.39 9.10 1.55
C TYR A 306 20.10 7.59 1.58
N ALA A 307 20.89 6.79 0.86
CA ALA A 307 20.74 5.33 0.86
C ALA A 307 20.99 4.70 2.24
N HIS A 308 21.98 5.22 2.99
CA HIS A 308 22.23 4.81 4.38
C HIS A 308 21.04 5.11 5.29
N ALA A 309 20.51 6.34 5.24
CA ALA A 309 19.33 6.74 6.02
C ALA A 309 18.11 5.85 5.72
N ASN A 310 17.86 5.56 4.43
CA ASN A 310 16.80 4.65 4.01
C ASN A 310 16.99 3.24 4.60
N ARG A 311 18.21 2.69 4.57
CA ARG A 311 18.50 1.39 5.17
C ARG A 311 18.18 1.36 6.67
N VAL A 312 18.65 2.36 7.41
CA VAL A 312 18.42 2.45 8.87
C VAL A 312 16.92 2.51 9.17
N LEU A 313 16.18 3.33 8.42
CA LEU A 313 14.73 3.45 8.52
C LEU A 313 14.02 2.09 8.34
N HIS A 314 14.35 1.32 7.29
CA HIS A 314 13.70 0.03 7.04
C HIS A 314 14.06 -1.04 8.10
N LEU A 315 15.20 -0.92 8.79
CA LEU A 315 15.56 -1.80 9.91
C LEU A 315 14.74 -1.55 11.18
N GLU A 316 14.13 -0.37 11.31
CA GLU A 316 13.30 0.02 12.46
C GLU A 316 11.79 -0.04 12.14
N THR A 317 11.39 -0.93 11.21
CA THR A 317 9.98 -1.14 10.83
C THR A 317 9.25 -2.20 11.67
N ASN A 318 9.99 -3.07 12.40
CA ASN A 318 9.38 -4.10 13.23
C ASN A 318 8.97 -3.52 14.60
N PRO A 319 7.67 -3.42 14.92
CA PRO A 319 7.22 -2.81 16.17
C PRO A 319 7.78 -3.49 17.43
N GLY A 320 8.14 -4.78 17.35
CA GLY A 320 8.66 -5.54 18.49
C GLY A 320 10.11 -5.21 18.91
N ASN A 321 10.90 -4.61 18.01
CA ASN A 321 12.28 -4.22 18.31
C ASN A 321 12.70 -2.86 17.76
N ALA A 322 11.81 -2.14 17.09
CA ALA A 322 12.07 -0.82 16.53
C ALA A 322 12.42 0.19 17.63
N ARG A 323 13.37 1.05 17.33
CA ARG A 323 13.73 2.22 18.13
C ARG A 323 13.06 3.47 17.60
N ALA A 324 13.03 4.52 18.41
CA ALA A 324 12.71 5.85 17.92
C ALA A 324 13.78 6.29 16.90
N LEU A 325 13.40 7.14 15.96
CA LEU A 325 14.31 7.78 15.02
C LEU A 325 14.26 9.29 15.21
N VAL A 326 15.35 9.99 14.93
CA VAL A 326 15.38 11.44 14.88
C VAL A 326 16.17 11.91 13.66
N GLN A 327 15.69 12.93 12.97
CA GLN A 327 16.38 13.56 11.84
C GLN A 327 16.38 15.09 12.01
N LYS A 328 17.56 15.70 11.90
CA LYS A 328 17.71 17.16 11.94
C LYS A 328 17.27 17.80 10.61
N HIS A 329 16.46 18.86 10.69
CA HIS A 329 16.00 19.69 9.58
C HIS A 329 16.24 21.17 9.91
N GLY A 330 17.31 21.78 9.38
CA GLY A 330 17.73 23.11 9.82
C GLY A 330 18.11 23.11 11.31
N GLU A 331 17.47 23.95 12.12
CA GLU A 331 17.76 24.08 13.56
C GLU A 331 16.87 23.21 14.47
N VAL A 332 15.95 22.44 13.90
CA VAL A 332 15.03 21.58 14.66
C VAL A 332 15.19 20.12 14.31
N ASP A 333 14.75 19.25 15.21
CA ASP A 333 14.70 17.82 15.04
C ASP A 333 13.27 17.37 14.74
N VAL A 334 13.10 16.47 13.78
CA VAL A 334 11.86 15.71 13.58
C VAL A 334 12.04 14.37 14.26
N TRP A 335 11.23 14.14 15.29
CA TRP A 335 11.21 12.92 16.08
C TRP A 335 10.19 11.94 15.52
N PHE A 336 10.53 10.65 15.52
CA PHE A 336 9.67 9.56 15.12
C PHE A 336 9.61 8.53 16.25
N ASN A 337 8.45 8.42 16.89
CA ASN A 337 8.22 7.32 17.82
C ASN A 337 8.20 5.98 17.08
N PRO A 338 8.49 4.85 17.74
CA PRO A 338 8.46 3.54 17.09
C PRO A 338 7.11 3.22 16.42
N PRO A 339 7.05 2.31 15.42
CA PRO A 339 5.82 1.95 14.73
C PRO A 339 4.71 1.46 15.66
N PRO A 340 3.43 1.65 15.29
CA PRO A 340 2.31 1.19 16.10
C PRO A 340 2.34 -0.32 16.31
N ILE A 341 1.86 -0.77 17.47
CA ILE A 341 1.65 -2.19 17.73
C ILE A 341 0.44 -2.64 16.90
N PRO A 342 0.54 -3.73 16.10
CA PRO A 342 -0.56 -4.23 15.28
C PRO A 342 -1.83 -4.48 16.09
N MET A 343 -3.00 -4.33 15.47
CA MET A 343 -4.28 -4.67 16.08
C MET A 343 -4.43 -6.19 16.26
N SER A 344 -5.06 -6.61 17.35
CA SER A 344 -5.48 -7.99 17.54
C SER A 344 -6.63 -8.34 16.58
N THR A 345 -7.01 -9.63 16.52
CA THR A 345 -8.18 -10.03 15.72
C THR A 345 -9.46 -9.39 16.24
N GLU A 346 -9.63 -9.32 17.56
CA GLU A 346 -10.80 -8.73 18.21
C GLU A 346 -10.90 -7.23 17.90
N GLU A 347 -9.77 -6.53 17.88
CA GLU A 347 -9.74 -5.11 17.51
C GLU A 347 -9.99 -4.88 16.02
N MET A 348 -9.46 -5.74 15.15
CA MET A 348 -9.80 -5.72 13.72
C MET A 348 -11.30 -5.95 13.51
N ASP A 349 -11.88 -6.90 14.23
CA ASP A 349 -13.32 -7.18 14.15
C ASP A 349 -14.16 -6.02 14.68
N TYR A 350 -13.72 -5.36 15.75
CA TYR A 350 -14.34 -4.16 16.29
C TYR A 350 -14.34 -3.01 15.27
N VAL A 351 -13.18 -2.72 14.65
CA VAL A 351 -13.02 -1.63 13.68
C VAL A 351 -13.84 -1.86 12.40
N PHE A 352 -13.85 -3.10 11.88
CA PHE A 352 -14.58 -3.44 10.67
C PHE A 352 -16.07 -3.74 10.91
N GLY A 353 -16.48 -3.97 12.16
CA GLY A 353 -17.86 -4.26 12.56
C GLY A 353 -18.69 -3.03 12.96
N MET A 354 -18.15 -1.82 12.82
CA MET A 354 -18.88 -0.56 13.07
C MET A 354 -20.07 -0.38 12.11
N PRO A 355 -21.08 0.44 12.46
CA PRO A 355 -22.32 0.58 11.69
C PRO A 355 -22.15 1.41 10.41
N TYR A 356 -21.35 0.92 9.45
CA TYR A 356 -21.15 1.56 8.15
C TYR A 356 -22.44 1.51 7.32
N ALA A 357 -22.78 2.63 6.67
CA ALA A 357 -23.86 2.67 5.68
C ALA A 357 -23.53 1.88 4.40
N ARG A 358 -22.23 1.65 4.13
CA ARG A 358 -21.67 0.96 2.96
C ARG A 358 -22.01 1.60 1.61
N VAL A 359 -22.44 2.85 1.62
CA VAL A 359 -22.83 3.61 0.43
C VAL A 359 -22.24 5.02 0.48
N PRO A 360 -22.10 5.72 -0.67
CA PRO A 360 -21.72 7.11 -0.69
C PRO A 360 -22.69 8.00 0.08
N HIS A 361 -22.18 9.10 0.61
CA HIS A 361 -22.99 10.09 1.31
C HIS A 361 -24.17 10.59 0.42
N PRO A 362 -25.39 10.75 0.97
CA PRO A 362 -26.58 11.15 0.21
C PRO A 362 -26.44 12.48 -0.55
N ALA A 363 -25.60 13.39 -0.07
CA ALA A 363 -25.32 14.67 -0.72
C ALA A 363 -24.83 14.55 -2.19
N TYR A 364 -24.28 13.39 -2.59
CA TYR A 364 -23.83 13.16 -3.96
C TYR A 364 -24.95 12.75 -4.93
N GLY A 365 -26.16 12.45 -4.43
CA GLY A 365 -27.31 12.04 -5.23
C GLY A 365 -27.01 10.84 -6.13
N LYS A 366 -27.11 11.03 -7.46
CA LYS A 366 -26.88 9.98 -8.47
C LYS A 366 -25.47 9.98 -9.06
N ALA A 367 -24.55 10.78 -8.51
CA ALA A 367 -23.19 10.85 -9.02
C ALA A 367 -22.47 9.50 -8.84
N LYS A 368 -21.86 9.01 -9.92
CA LYS A 368 -21.07 7.78 -9.86
C LYS A 368 -19.69 8.08 -9.28
N ILE A 369 -19.28 7.35 -8.25
CA ILE A 369 -17.91 7.40 -7.71
C ILE A 369 -17.20 6.13 -8.17
N PRO A 370 -16.24 6.21 -9.13
CA PRO A 370 -15.63 5.02 -9.73
C PRO A 370 -14.98 4.07 -8.72
N ALA A 371 -14.31 4.60 -7.69
CA ALA A 371 -13.69 3.80 -6.64
C ALA A 371 -14.73 2.97 -5.88
N TYR A 372 -15.85 3.58 -5.47
CA TYR A 372 -16.94 2.88 -4.80
C TYR A 372 -17.55 1.78 -5.67
N GLU A 373 -17.83 2.06 -6.96
CA GLU A 373 -18.37 1.04 -7.88
C GLU A 373 -17.47 -0.19 -8.01
N MET A 374 -16.14 -0.01 -7.91
CA MET A 374 -15.20 -1.11 -7.94
C MET A 374 -15.19 -1.92 -6.63
N ILE A 375 -15.32 -1.26 -5.47
CA ILE A 375 -15.08 -1.90 -4.17
C ILE A 375 -16.34 -2.27 -3.38
N ARG A 376 -17.54 -1.82 -3.78
CA ARG A 376 -18.77 -2.00 -2.97
C ARG A 376 -19.15 -3.46 -2.69
N PHE A 377 -18.63 -4.40 -3.49
CA PHE A 377 -18.83 -5.83 -3.33
C PHE A 377 -17.55 -6.58 -2.92
N SER A 378 -16.55 -5.86 -2.41
CA SER A 378 -15.27 -6.39 -1.93
C SER A 378 -15.22 -6.33 -0.41
N VAL A 379 -14.65 -7.38 0.19
CA VAL A 379 -14.46 -7.49 1.64
C VAL A 379 -12.98 -7.70 1.93
N ASN A 380 -12.43 -6.88 2.82
CA ASN A 380 -11.04 -6.96 3.26
C ASN A 380 -10.91 -7.92 4.46
N ILE A 381 -10.06 -8.93 4.37
CA ILE A 381 -9.88 -9.98 5.40
C ILE A 381 -8.66 -9.73 6.30
N MET A 382 -7.70 -8.91 5.86
CA MET A 382 -6.45 -8.66 6.59
C MET A 382 -5.73 -7.36 6.19
N ARG A 383 -4.80 -6.91 7.03
CA ARG A 383 -3.84 -5.84 6.72
C ARG A 383 -2.40 -6.29 6.94
N GLY A 384 -1.46 -5.59 6.32
CA GLY A 384 -0.02 -5.85 6.42
C GLY A 384 0.52 -6.76 5.33
N CYS A 385 1.84 -6.72 5.14
CA CYS A 385 2.54 -7.58 4.17
C CYS A 385 3.99 -7.82 4.59
N PHE A 386 4.36 -9.09 4.80
CA PHE A 386 5.75 -9.50 5.06
C PHE A 386 6.58 -9.74 3.79
N GLY A 387 6.01 -9.39 2.63
CA GLY A 387 6.58 -9.67 1.32
C GLY A 387 7.89 -8.92 1.04
N GLY A 388 8.04 -7.70 1.58
CA GLY A 388 9.28 -6.90 1.50
C GLY A 388 9.67 -6.47 0.08
N CYS A 389 8.72 -6.34 -0.85
CA CYS A 389 9.04 -5.91 -2.21
C CYS A 389 9.51 -4.45 -2.19
N THR A 390 10.68 -4.16 -2.75
CA THR A 390 11.36 -2.85 -2.54
C THR A 390 10.67 -1.66 -3.20
N PHE A 391 9.77 -1.90 -4.16
CA PHE A 391 8.96 -0.90 -4.85
C PHE A 391 7.57 -0.71 -4.21
N CYS A 392 7.21 -1.53 -3.23
CA CYS A 392 5.95 -1.50 -2.53
C CYS A 392 6.11 -0.71 -1.22
N SER A 393 5.07 0.03 -0.82
CA SER A 393 5.05 0.81 0.42
C SER A 393 4.12 0.24 1.49
N ILE A 394 3.56 -0.96 1.28
CA ILE A 394 2.60 -1.59 2.20
C ILE A 394 3.29 -1.90 3.53
N THR A 395 4.52 -2.39 3.52
CA THR A 395 5.25 -2.71 4.76
C THR A 395 5.49 -1.46 5.61
N GLU A 396 5.77 -0.32 4.98
CA GLU A 396 6.04 0.96 5.64
C GLU A 396 4.77 1.69 6.10
N HIS A 397 3.61 1.34 5.53
CA HIS A 397 2.33 1.98 5.81
C HIS A 397 1.37 1.11 6.64
N GLU A 398 1.21 -0.18 6.34
CA GLU A 398 0.35 -1.08 7.12
C GLU A 398 1.13 -1.95 8.12
N GLY A 399 2.45 -2.08 7.91
CA GLY A 399 3.32 -2.94 8.71
C GLY A 399 3.61 -4.29 8.06
N ARG A 400 4.62 -4.98 8.62
CA ARG A 400 5.07 -6.30 8.16
C ARG A 400 4.29 -7.48 8.76
N ILE A 401 3.63 -7.26 9.89
CA ILE A 401 2.90 -8.29 10.63
C ILE A 401 1.46 -8.32 10.10
N ILE A 402 0.95 -9.51 9.80
CA ILE A 402 -0.40 -9.67 9.27
C ILE A 402 -1.42 -9.51 10.40
N GLN A 403 -2.34 -8.57 10.23
CA GLN A 403 -3.48 -8.33 11.13
C GLN A 403 -4.71 -8.98 10.51
N ASN A 404 -5.28 -9.97 11.18
CA ASN A 404 -6.32 -10.83 10.63
C ASN A 404 -7.66 -10.57 11.31
N ARG A 405 -8.73 -10.47 10.52
CA ARG A 405 -10.11 -10.53 11.01
C ARG A 405 -10.51 -11.97 11.33
N SER A 406 -11.52 -12.18 12.17
CA SER A 406 -12.10 -13.51 12.38
C SER A 406 -12.93 -13.95 11.17
N HIS A 407 -13.17 -15.26 11.05
CA HIS A 407 -14.13 -15.77 10.06
C HIS A 407 -15.50 -15.14 10.29
N ASP A 408 -15.96 -15.09 11.54
CA ASP A 408 -17.30 -14.60 11.88
C ASP A 408 -17.50 -13.13 11.51
N SER A 409 -16.51 -12.27 11.74
CA SER A 409 -16.55 -10.86 11.32
C SER A 409 -16.64 -10.73 9.80
N ILE A 410 -15.84 -11.50 9.06
CA ILE A 410 -15.83 -11.46 7.60
C ILE A 410 -17.17 -11.96 7.04
N ILE A 411 -17.69 -13.06 7.58
CA ILE A 411 -18.97 -13.65 7.18
C ILE A 411 -20.11 -12.66 7.43
N ARG A 412 -20.15 -12.05 8.63
CA ARG A 412 -21.14 -11.04 8.97
C ARG A 412 -21.08 -9.85 8.01
N GLU A 413 -19.89 -9.38 7.65
CA GLU A 413 -19.77 -8.29 6.68
C GLU A 413 -20.30 -8.68 5.29
N ILE A 414 -20.09 -9.93 4.85
CA ILE A 414 -20.65 -10.41 3.59
C ILE A 414 -22.19 -10.41 3.63
N GLU A 415 -22.78 -10.79 4.77
CA GLU A 415 -24.23 -10.73 4.97
C GLU A 415 -24.75 -9.29 4.98
N GLU A 416 -24.10 -8.38 5.71
CA GLU A 416 -24.47 -6.96 5.70
C GLU A 416 -24.34 -6.35 4.30
N MET A 417 -23.29 -6.72 3.56
CA MET A 417 -23.11 -6.29 2.19
C MET A 417 -24.23 -6.82 1.28
N ARG A 418 -24.62 -8.08 1.44
CA ARG A 418 -25.74 -8.70 0.70
C ARG A 418 -27.05 -7.96 0.98
N ASP A 419 -27.29 -7.60 2.23
CA ASP A 419 -28.59 -7.11 2.71
C ASP A 419 -28.74 -5.59 2.57
N LYS A 420 -27.66 -4.82 2.75
CA LYS A 420 -27.69 -3.35 2.76
C LYS A 420 -27.25 -2.72 1.44
N VAL A 421 -26.36 -3.35 0.66
CA VAL A 421 -25.74 -2.69 -0.51
C VAL A 421 -26.62 -2.88 -1.77
N PRO A 422 -27.11 -1.79 -2.39
CA PRO A 422 -27.95 -1.88 -3.57
C PRO A 422 -27.26 -2.58 -4.74
N GLY A 423 -28.01 -3.46 -5.43
CA GLY A 423 -27.54 -4.12 -6.65
C GLY A 423 -26.62 -5.32 -6.41
N PHE A 424 -26.57 -5.87 -5.20
CA PHE A 424 -25.86 -7.13 -4.96
C PHE A 424 -26.49 -8.27 -5.76
N THR A 425 -25.67 -8.95 -6.58
CA THR A 425 -26.14 -9.99 -7.51
C THR A 425 -25.91 -11.42 -7.01
N GLY A 426 -25.37 -11.55 -5.79
CA GLY A 426 -24.81 -12.79 -5.26
C GLY A 426 -23.34 -13.00 -5.62
N VAL A 427 -22.65 -12.01 -6.19
CA VAL A 427 -21.23 -12.10 -6.52
C VAL A 427 -20.42 -11.17 -5.62
N VAL A 428 -19.55 -11.75 -4.80
CA VAL A 428 -18.50 -11.01 -4.07
C VAL A 428 -17.36 -10.75 -5.06
N SER A 429 -17.04 -9.48 -5.31
CA SER A 429 -16.07 -9.09 -6.35
C SER A 429 -14.62 -9.36 -5.92
N ASP A 430 -14.35 -9.34 -4.62
CA ASP A 430 -13.08 -9.73 -4.04
C ASP A 430 -13.22 -10.10 -2.56
N LEU A 431 -12.53 -11.15 -2.13
CA LEU A 431 -12.40 -11.54 -0.72
C LEU A 431 -10.92 -11.69 -0.38
N GLY A 432 -10.27 -10.58 -0.02
CA GLY A 432 -8.82 -10.49 -0.02
C GLY A 432 -8.29 -9.34 0.82
N GLY A 433 -7.14 -8.81 0.44
CA GLY A 433 -6.41 -7.78 1.17
C GLY A 433 -5.17 -7.39 0.37
N PRO A 434 -4.16 -6.74 1.00
CA PRO A 434 -2.90 -6.40 0.33
C PRO A 434 -2.27 -7.57 -0.42
N THR A 435 -2.39 -8.77 0.15
CA THR A 435 -2.09 -10.04 -0.50
C THR A 435 -3.07 -11.09 0.01
N ALA A 436 -3.93 -11.61 -0.87
CA ALA A 436 -5.06 -12.47 -0.48
C ALA A 436 -4.63 -13.73 0.28
N ASN A 437 -3.53 -14.35 -0.12
CA ASN A 437 -3.07 -15.62 0.43
C ASN A 437 -2.10 -15.51 1.62
N MET A 438 -2.05 -14.35 2.30
CA MET A 438 -1.30 -14.17 3.55
C MET A 438 -2.17 -14.27 4.80
N TYR A 439 -3.49 -14.47 4.64
CA TYR A 439 -4.43 -14.56 5.75
C TYR A 439 -4.04 -15.68 6.72
N ARG A 440 -3.92 -15.33 8.01
CA ARG A 440 -3.48 -16.18 9.14
C ARG A 440 -2.05 -16.71 9.06
N ILE A 441 -1.26 -16.30 8.06
CA ILE A 441 0.16 -16.64 7.99
C ILE A 441 0.97 -15.70 8.89
N ALA A 442 1.74 -16.29 9.81
CA ALA A 442 2.60 -15.58 10.74
C ALA A 442 3.94 -16.32 10.95
N CYS A 443 4.86 -15.72 11.71
CA CYS A 443 6.02 -16.44 12.17
C CYS A 443 5.62 -17.55 13.15
N LYS A 444 6.28 -18.71 13.09
CA LYS A 444 6.06 -19.86 13.97
C LYS A 444 6.29 -19.55 15.46
N SER A 445 7.10 -18.52 15.76
CA SER A 445 7.39 -18.08 17.12
C SER A 445 7.23 -16.57 17.26
N PRO A 446 6.36 -16.08 18.17
CA PRO A 446 6.24 -14.66 18.48
C PRO A 446 7.55 -14.03 18.98
N ASP A 447 8.40 -14.80 19.67
CA ASP A 447 9.68 -14.30 20.16
C ASP A 447 10.70 -14.07 19.03
N ILE A 448 10.75 -14.98 18.06
CA ILE A 448 11.55 -14.81 16.84
C ILE A 448 11.05 -13.59 16.07
N GLU A 449 9.74 -13.47 15.89
CA GLU A 449 9.13 -12.34 15.17
C GLU A 449 9.48 -11.01 15.85
N ARG A 450 9.38 -10.93 17.17
CA ARG A 450 9.70 -9.74 17.97
C ARG A 450 11.13 -9.26 17.73
N HIS A 451 12.10 -10.16 17.57
CA HIS A 451 13.52 -9.82 17.39
C HIS A 451 13.97 -9.76 15.92
N CYS A 452 13.11 -10.16 14.98
CA CYS A 452 13.45 -10.26 13.56
C CYS A 452 13.73 -8.89 12.92
N ARG A 453 14.78 -8.83 12.10
CA ARG A 453 15.16 -7.66 11.28
C ARG A 453 15.33 -7.97 9.78
N LYS A 454 14.92 -9.17 9.34
CA LYS A 454 14.95 -9.52 7.91
C LYS A 454 14.00 -8.60 7.14
N PRO A 455 14.39 -8.06 5.97
CA PRO A 455 13.53 -7.17 5.18
C PRO A 455 12.36 -7.91 4.52
N SER A 456 12.46 -9.22 4.29
CA SER A 456 11.41 -10.06 3.73
C SER A 456 11.41 -11.44 4.37
N CYS A 457 10.22 -12.05 4.49
CA CYS A 457 10.08 -13.44 4.94
C CYS A 457 10.08 -14.45 3.78
N VAL A 458 10.14 -13.98 2.53
CA VAL A 458 9.88 -14.78 1.31
C VAL A 458 10.92 -14.52 0.21
N PHE A 459 12.03 -13.88 0.57
CA PHE A 459 13.18 -13.66 -0.32
C PHE A 459 14.49 -13.78 0.48
N PRO A 460 15.55 -14.43 -0.06
CA PRO A 460 15.66 -15.05 -1.39
C PRO A 460 14.87 -16.36 -1.56
N GLY A 461 14.37 -16.92 -0.47
CA GLY A 461 13.39 -18.00 -0.43
C GLY A 461 12.46 -17.82 0.77
N ILE A 462 11.53 -18.75 0.97
CA ILE A 462 10.64 -18.74 2.13
C ILE A 462 11.47 -18.99 3.40
N CYS A 463 11.27 -18.15 4.41
CA CYS A 463 11.92 -18.28 5.70
C CYS A 463 11.44 -19.55 6.41
N GLU A 464 12.37 -20.36 6.92
CA GLU A 464 12.07 -21.60 7.66
C GLU A 464 11.20 -21.39 8.90
N ASN A 465 11.25 -20.19 9.49
CA ASN A 465 10.44 -19.78 10.64
C ASN A 465 9.08 -19.19 10.26
N LEU A 466 8.74 -19.09 8.98
CA LEU A 466 7.43 -18.64 8.52
C LEU A 466 6.52 -19.86 8.38
N ASP A 467 5.28 -19.74 8.86
CA ASP A 467 4.23 -20.70 8.52
C ASP A 467 3.79 -20.50 7.05
N THR A 468 3.37 -21.55 6.38
CA THR A 468 2.83 -21.49 5.01
C THR A 468 1.49 -22.19 4.89
N ASP A 469 0.85 -22.50 6.01
CA ASP A 469 -0.46 -23.12 6.03
C ASP A 469 -1.55 -22.15 5.51
N HIS A 470 -2.35 -22.65 4.57
CA HIS A 470 -3.48 -21.94 3.97
C HIS A 470 -4.83 -22.51 4.43
N SER A 471 -4.85 -23.48 5.35
CA SER A 471 -6.06 -24.20 5.79
C SER A 471 -7.18 -23.25 6.25
N SER A 472 -6.86 -22.26 7.09
CA SER A 472 -7.84 -21.29 7.60
C SER A 472 -8.43 -20.40 6.49
N LEU A 473 -7.63 -20.06 5.46
CA LEU A 473 -8.11 -19.30 4.31
C LEU A 473 -9.04 -20.14 3.44
N ILE A 474 -8.69 -21.40 3.19
CA ILE A 474 -9.54 -22.35 2.45
C ILE A 474 -10.87 -22.54 3.19
N GLU A 475 -10.83 -22.72 4.50
CA GLU A 475 -12.03 -22.84 5.33
C GLU A 475 -12.92 -21.59 5.23
N LEU A 476 -12.33 -20.39 5.32
CA LEU A 476 -13.05 -19.14 5.15
C LEU A 476 -13.74 -19.07 3.78
N TYR A 477 -13.04 -19.42 2.71
CA TYR A 477 -13.59 -19.43 1.35
C TYR A 477 -14.76 -20.41 1.21
N ARG A 478 -14.66 -21.59 1.82
CA ARG A 478 -15.73 -22.60 1.84
C ARG A 478 -16.95 -22.10 2.63
N LYS A 479 -16.73 -21.54 3.83
CA LYS A 479 -17.80 -20.94 4.66
C LYS A 479 -18.52 -19.81 3.92
N ALA A 480 -17.76 -18.86 3.38
CA ALA A 480 -18.31 -17.72 2.66
C ALA A 480 -19.10 -18.15 1.40
N ARG A 481 -18.65 -19.20 0.69
CA ARG A 481 -19.38 -19.76 -0.46
C ARG A 481 -20.68 -20.43 -0.05
N ALA A 482 -20.75 -21.02 1.14
CA ALA A 482 -21.95 -21.70 1.64
C ALA A 482 -23.06 -20.74 2.09
N LEU A 483 -22.77 -19.43 2.17
CA LEU A 483 -23.75 -18.44 2.63
C LEU A 483 -24.95 -18.32 1.70
N PRO A 484 -26.20 -18.34 2.24
CA PRO A 484 -27.40 -18.08 1.45
C PRO A 484 -27.34 -16.72 0.74
N GLY A 485 -27.69 -16.72 -0.55
CA GLY A 485 -27.64 -15.52 -1.39
C GLY A 485 -26.27 -15.22 -2.02
N VAL A 486 -25.20 -15.86 -1.55
CA VAL A 486 -23.88 -15.82 -2.22
C VAL A 486 -23.81 -16.93 -3.26
N LYS A 487 -23.65 -16.53 -4.52
CA LYS A 487 -23.54 -17.43 -5.69
C LYS A 487 -22.09 -17.67 -6.10
N LYS A 488 -21.24 -16.65 -5.94
CA LYS A 488 -19.83 -16.72 -6.34
C LYS A 488 -18.98 -15.75 -5.52
N ILE A 489 -17.77 -16.19 -5.21
CA ILE A 489 -16.73 -15.35 -4.60
C ILE A 489 -15.57 -15.32 -5.56
N LEU A 490 -15.14 -14.13 -5.96
CA LEU A 490 -13.95 -13.94 -6.78
C LEU A 490 -12.77 -13.53 -5.90
N ILE A 491 -11.57 -13.98 -6.26
CA ILE A 491 -10.32 -13.40 -5.73
C ILE A 491 -9.70 -12.55 -6.84
N ALA A 492 -9.82 -11.24 -6.70
CA ALA A 492 -9.25 -10.23 -7.59
C ALA A 492 -8.02 -9.53 -7.00
N SER A 493 -7.81 -9.66 -5.68
CA SER A 493 -6.61 -9.25 -4.96
C SER A 493 -5.36 -9.99 -5.46
N GLY A 494 -4.20 -9.34 -5.36
CA GLY A 494 -2.92 -9.96 -5.68
C GLY A 494 -2.61 -11.11 -4.72
N LEU A 495 -1.89 -12.12 -5.20
CA LEU A 495 -1.41 -13.24 -4.40
C LEU A 495 0.09 -13.49 -4.63
N ARG A 496 0.72 -14.08 -3.61
CA ARG A 496 2.11 -14.54 -3.67
C ARG A 496 2.15 -15.96 -4.19
N TYR A 497 2.49 -16.08 -5.47
CA TYR A 497 2.58 -17.37 -6.15
C TYR A 497 3.66 -18.27 -5.58
N ASP A 498 4.71 -17.67 -5.00
CA ASP A 498 5.75 -18.36 -4.24
C ASP A 498 5.23 -19.02 -2.96
N LEU A 499 4.22 -18.46 -2.29
CA LEU A 499 3.54 -19.15 -1.19
C LEU A 499 2.52 -20.15 -1.71
N ALA A 500 1.81 -19.81 -2.79
CA ALA A 500 0.75 -20.65 -3.33
C ALA A 500 1.28 -22.00 -3.84
N VAL A 501 2.50 -22.06 -4.40
CA VAL A 501 3.09 -23.33 -4.87
C VAL A 501 3.34 -24.33 -3.73
N GLU A 502 3.48 -23.86 -2.49
CA GLU A 502 3.67 -24.73 -1.32
C GLU A 502 2.34 -25.33 -0.83
N SER A 503 1.20 -24.87 -1.33
CA SER A 503 -0.13 -25.39 -0.96
C SER A 503 -0.96 -25.77 -2.21
N PRO A 504 -0.81 -27.01 -2.72
CA PRO A 504 -1.62 -27.50 -3.83
C PRO A 504 -3.13 -27.48 -3.56
N GLU A 505 -3.55 -27.68 -2.31
CA GLU A 505 -4.97 -27.58 -1.94
C GLU A 505 -5.50 -26.16 -2.11
N TYR A 506 -4.73 -25.14 -1.69
CA TYR A 506 -5.10 -23.74 -1.90
C TYR A 506 -5.24 -23.40 -3.38
N VAL A 507 -4.28 -23.82 -4.22
CA VAL A 507 -4.36 -23.57 -5.68
C VAL A 507 -5.58 -24.26 -6.28
N LYS A 508 -5.88 -25.50 -5.86
CA LYS A 508 -7.07 -26.21 -6.30
C LYS A 508 -8.35 -25.45 -5.92
N GLU A 509 -8.51 -25.07 -4.66
CA GLU A 509 -9.66 -24.29 -4.17
C GLU A 509 -9.83 -22.98 -4.97
N LEU A 510 -8.75 -22.21 -5.11
CA LEU A 510 -8.71 -20.93 -5.83
C LEU A 510 -9.18 -21.09 -7.28
N VAL A 511 -8.59 -22.02 -8.02
CA VAL A 511 -8.85 -22.22 -9.45
C VAL A 511 -10.23 -22.81 -9.69
N THR A 512 -10.61 -23.81 -8.91
CA THR A 512 -11.90 -24.50 -9.04
C THR A 512 -13.06 -23.58 -8.70
N HIS A 513 -12.95 -22.67 -7.74
CA HIS A 513 -14.12 -21.91 -7.26
C HIS A 513 -14.03 -20.40 -7.47
N HIS A 514 -12.85 -19.80 -7.37
CA HIS A 514 -12.73 -18.36 -7.15
C HIS A 514 -12.12 -17.56 -8.31
N VAL A 515 -11.56 -18.23 -9.31
CA VAL A 515 -11.07 -17.56 -10.53
C VAL A 515 -12.20 -17.41 -11.54
N GLY A 516 -12.54 -16.15 -11.88
CA GLY A 516 -13.62 -15.79 -12.79
C GLY A 516 -13.34 -16.03 -14.28
N GLY A 517 -12.09 -16.31 -14.63
CA GLY A 517 -11.59 -16.52 -16.00
C GLY A 517 -10.13 -16.10 -16.10
N TYR A 518 -9.82 -14.91 -15.58
CA TYR A 518 -8.46 -14.40 -15.50
C TYR A 518 -7.98 -14.34 -14.07
N LEU A 519 -6.76 -14.80 -13.82
CA LEU A 519 -6.05 -14.61 -12.56
C LEU A 519 -4.87 -13.68 -12.77
N LYS A 520 -4.89 -12.57 -12.03
CA LYS A 520 -3.86 -11.55 -12.01
C LYS A 520 -2.70 -12.01 -11.14
N ILE A 521 -1.50 -12.04 -11.71
CA ILE A 521 -0.30 -12.51 -11.01
C ILE A 521 0.89 -11.62 -11.37
N ALA A 522 1.76 -11.33 -10.40
CA ALA A 522 2.80 -10.32 -10.59
C ALA A 522 4.20 -10.93 -10.42
N PRO A 523 4.74 -11.56 -11.48
CA PRO A 523 6.16 -11.96 -11.53
C PRO A 523 7.09 -10.74 -11.58
N GLU A 524 6.60 -9.58 -12.04
CA GLU A 524 7.27 -8.27 -12.17
C GLU A 524 8.41 -8.21 -13.19
N HIS A 525 9.22 -9.27 -13.31
CA HIS A 525 10.25 -9.42 -14.34
C HIS A 525 10.62 -10.89 -14.53
N THR A 526 11.43 -11.19 -15.56
CA THR A 526 12.02 -12.53 -15.79
C THR A 526 13.47 -12.66 -15.31
N GLU A 527 14.18 -11.55 -15.16
CA GLU A 527 15.64 -11.52 -15.09
C GLU A 527 16.13 -11.28 -13.66
N ARG A 528 17.21 -11.96 -13.26
CA ARG A 528 17.77 -11.87 -11.90
C ARG A 528 18.25 -10.47 -11.54
N GLY A 529 18.79 -9.74 -12.52
CA GLY A 529 19.26 -8.36 -12.38
C GLY A 529 18.24 -7.49 -11.61
N PRO A 530 17.05 -7.24 -12.17
CA PRO A 530 15.97 -6.51 -11.51
C PRO A 530 15.27 -7.30 -10.38
N LEU A 531 15.01 -8.60 -10.53
CA LEU A 531 14.27 -9.38 -9.52
C LEU A 531 14.95 -9.39 -8.15
N ASP A 532 16.28 -9.46 -8.12
CA ASP A 532 17.05 -9.42 -6.87
C ASP A 532 16.96 -8.06 -6.17
N LYS A 533 16.75 -6.98 -6.92
CA LYS A 533 16.56 -5.63 -6.36
C LYS A 533 15.10 -5.40 -5.99
N MET A 534 14.17 -6.06 -6.65
CA MET A 534 12.75 -6.11 -6.30
C MET A 534 12.45 -6.99 -5.08
N MET A 535 13.37 -7.88 -4.69
CA MET A 535 13.16 -8.95 -3.71
C MET A 535 12.06 -9.94 -4.13
N LYS A 536 12.09 -10.35 -5.40
CA LYS A 536 11.16 -11.32 -5.99
C LYS A 536 11.90 -12.60 -6.40
N PRO A 537 11.24 -13.77 -6.33
CA PRO A 537 11.83 -15.01 -6.79
C PRO A 537 11.99 -15.00 -8.32
N GLY A 538 12.87 -15.87 -8.82
CA GLY A 538 13.07 -16.06 -10.26
C GLY A 538 11.82 -16.59 -10.98
N ILE A 539 11.82 -16.47 -12.32
CA ILE A 539 10.67 -16.86 -13.16
C ILE A 539 10.28 -18.34 -13.04
N GLY A 540 11.20 -19.23 -12.65
CA GLY A 540 10.89 -20.65 -12.48
C GLY A 540 9.79 -20.93 -11.44
N THR A 541 9.65 -20.10 -10.40
CA THR A 541 8.54 -20.25 -9.44
C THR A 541 7.19 -19.90 -10.06
N TYR A 542 7.16 -18.93 -10.99
CA TYR A 542 5.97 -18.64 -11.77
C TYR A 542 5.60 -19.82 -12.69
N ASP A 543 6.59 -20.47 -13.32
CA ASP A 543 6.33 -21.62 -14.19
C ASP A 543 5.75 -22.80 -13.40
N ARG A 544 6.25 -23.07 -12.19
CA ARG A 544 5.65 -24.08 -11.28
C ARG A 544 4.20 -23.75 -10.93
N PHE A 545 3.92 -22.49 -10.59
CA PHE A 545 2.56 -22.04 -10.31
C PHE A 545 1.65 -22.18 -11.54
N LYS A 546 2.14 -21.81 -12.73
CA LYS A 546 1.41 -21.94 -14.00
C LYS A 546 1.04 -23.40 -14.28
N GLN A 547 1.96 -24.34 -14.06
CA GLN A 547 1.68 -25.77 -14.23
C GLN A 547 0.55 -26.25 -13.31
N MET A 548 0.57 -25.84 -12.04
CA MET A 548 -0.49 -26.17 -11.08
C MET A 548 -1.83 -25.53 -11.47
N PHE A 549 -1.80 -24.26 -11.88
CA PHE A 549 -2.98 -23.53 -12.34
C PHE A 549 -3.63 -24.21 -13.54
N GLU A 550 -2.84 -24.55 -14.58
CA GLU A 550 -3.34 -25.22 -15.78
C GLU A 550 -3.87 -26.62 -15.47
N LYS A 551 -3.19 -27.37 -14.59
CA LYS A 551 -3.63 -28.68 -14.14
C LYS A 551 -5.03 -28.61 -13.50
N PHE A 552 -5.18 -27.77 -12.48
CA PHE A 552 -6.46 -27.66 -11.76
C PHE A 552 -7.56 -26.97 -12.58
N SER A 553 -7.20 -26.11 -13.55
CA SER A 553 -8.17 -25.54 -14.49
C SER A 553 -8.77 -26.62 -15.39
N LYS A 554 -7.92 -27.53 -15.90
CA LYS A 554 -8.35 -28.69 -16.70
C LYS A 554 -9.21 -29.65 -15.88
N GLU A 555 -8.80 -29.97 -14.65
CA GLU A 555 -9.60 -30.81 -13.73
C GLU A 555 -10.96 -30.19 -13.42
N ALA A 556 -11.03 -28.87 -13.28
CA ALA A 556 -12.29 -28.14 -13.07
C ALA A 556 -13.13 -27.97 -14.34
N GLY A 557 -12.64 -28.39 -15.52
CA GLY A 557 -13.30 -28.21 -16.81
C GLY A 557 -13.45 -26.73 -17.22
N LYS A 558 -12.52 -25.87 -16.79
CA LYS A 558 -12.57 -24.42 -17.02
C LYS A 558 -11.48 -23.94 -17.96
N GLU A 559 -11.84 -23.00 -18.81
CA GLU A 559 -10.90 -22.24 -19.61
C GLU A 559 -10.51 -20.96 -18.85
N GLN A 560 -9.31 -20.94 -18.28
CA GLN A 560 -8.81 -19.86 -17.43
C GLN A 560 -7.38 -19.47 -17.83
N TYR A 561 -7.02 -18.21 -17.58
CA TYR A 561 -5.78 -17.61 -18.07
C TYR A 561 -5.07 -16.79 -16.99
N LEU A 562 -3.74 -16.87 -16.96
CA LEU A 562 -2.92 -16.00 -16.15
C LEU A 562 -2.65 -14.68 -16.89
N ILE A 563 -2.85 -13.56 -16.19
CA ILE A 563 -2.44 -12.23 -16.66
C ILE A 563 -1.23 -11.79 -15.83
N PRO A 564 -0.01 -11.89 -16.39
CA PRO A 564 1.19 -11.45 -15.69
C PRO A 564 1.32 -9.92 -15.69
N TYR A 565 1.77 -9.36 -14.56
CA TYR A 565 2.18 -7.97 -14.42
C TYR A 565 3.70 -7.86 -14.45
N PHE A 566 4.19 -6.94 -15.28
CA PHE A 566 5.61 -6.64 -15.45
C PHE A 566 5.88 -5.16 -15.26
N ILE A 567 7.00 -4.83 -14.62
CA ILE A 567 7.44 -3.47 -14.35
C ILE A 567 8.65 -3.14 -15.23
N ALA A 568 8.52 -2.13 -16.08
CA ALA A 568 9.62 -1.59 -16.86
C ALA A 568 10.47 -0.60 -16.05
N ALA A 569 11.74 -0.40 -16.41
CA ALA A 569 12.59 0.68 -15.90
C ALA A 569 12.78 0.70 -14.36
N HIS A 570 12.71 -0.46 -13.70
CA HIS A 570 13.04 -0.58 -12.29
C HIS A 570 14.55 -0.43 -12.07
N PRO A 571 15.02 0.05 -10.90
CA PRO A 571 16.44 0.03 -10.56
C PRO A 571 17.05 -1.38 -10.67
N GLY A 572 18.19 -1.49 -11.33
CA GLY A 572 18.84 -2.75 -11.66
C GLY A 572 18.41 -3.38 -12.99
N THR A 573 17.53 -2.73 -13.76
CA THR A 573 17.14 -3.16 -15.12
C THR A 573 18.06 -2.55 -16.18
N THR A 574 18.60 -3.38 -17.07
CA THR A 574 19.34 -2.99 -18.28
C THR A 574 18.46 -3.08 -19.54
N ASP A 575 18.95 -2.55 -20.67
CA ASP A 575 18.27 -2.72 -21.97
C ASP A 575 18.22 -4.21 -22.39
N GLU A 576 19.26 -4.98 -22.06
CA GLU A 576 19.32 -6.42 -22.30
C GLU A 576 18.27 -7.19 -21.48
N ASP A 577 18.08 -6.83 -20.21
CA ASP A 577 17.05 -7.44 -19.36
C ASP A 577 15.65 -7.24 -19.97
N MET A 578 15.37 -6.05 -20.48
CA MET A 578 14.08 -5.74 -21.11
C MET A 578 13.89 -6.45 -22.46
N MET A 579 14.96 -6.59 -23.24
CA MET A 579 14.93 -7.40 -24.46
C MET A 579 14.63 -8.87 -24.15
N ASN A 580 15.29 -9.45 -23.14
CA ASN A 580 15.07 -10.83 -22.71
C ASN A 580 13.62 -11.04 -22.22
N LEU A 581 13.09 -10.09 -21.45
CA LEU A 581 11.69 -10.09 -21.05
C LEU A 581 10.75 -10.02 -22.27
N ALA A 582 11.04 -9.19 -23.27
CA ALA A 582 10.25 -9.10 -24.49
C ALA A 582 10.26 -10.41 -25.30
N LEU A 583 11.40 -11.08 -25.38
CA LEU A 583 11.53 -12.41 -25.99
C LEU A 583 10.72 -13.44 -25.22
N TRP A 584 10.77 -13.42 -23.88
CA TRP A 584 9.97 -14.30 -23.03
C TRP A 584 8.46 -14.09 -23.25
N LEU A 585 8.00 -12.83 -23.30
CA LEU A 585 6.62 -12.48 -23.62
C LEU A 585 6.19 -13.05 -24.96
N LYS A 586 7.02 -12.85 -26.00
CA LYS A 586 6.75 -13.34 -27.35
C LYS A 586 6.67 -14.87 -27.42
N ARG A 587 7.61 -15.58 -26.78
CA ARG A 587 7.64 -17.05 -26.71
C ARG A 587 6.41 -17.62 -26.00
N ASN A 588 5.92 -16.93 -24.97
CA ASN A 588 4.74 -17.33 -24.19
C ASN A 588 3.41 -16.79 -24.75
N GLY A 589 3.44 -16.07 -25.89
CA GLY A 589 2.23 -15.55 -26.54
C GLY A 589 1.56 -14.37 -25.83
N PHE A 590 2.26 -13.71 -24.90
CA PHE A 590 1.73 -12.56 -24.17
C PHE A 590 1.87 -11.27 -24.98
N ARG A 591 0.78 -10.51 -25.07
CA ARG A 591 0.75 -9.17 -25.68
C ARG A 591 0.16 -8.18 -24.68
N ALA A 592 1.02 -7.45 -23.97
CA ALA A 592 0.59 -6.52 -22.93
C ALA A 592 0.19 -5.16 -23.54
N ASP A 593 -1.06 -4.74 -23.39
CA ASP A 593 -1.50 -3.41 -23.84
C ASP A 593 -1.30 -2.33 -22.78
N GLN A 594 -1.49 -2.69 -21.51
CA GLN A 594 -1.25 -1.80 -20.38
C GLN A 594 0.08 -2.16 -19.72
N VAL A 595 1.04 -1.24 -19.80
CA VAL A 595 2.37 -1.41 -19.23
C VAL A 595 2.69 -0.19 -18.37
N GLN A 596 3.27 -0.44 -17.20
CA GLN A 596 3.67 0.61 -16.28
C GLN A 596 5.19 0.58 -16.11
N ALA A 597 5.81 1.76 -16.20
CA ALA A 597 7.19 1.94 -15.78
C ALA A 597 7.23 2.17 -14.27
N PHE A 598 8.32 1.77 -13.64
CA PHE A 598 8.58 1.99 -12.23
C PHE A 598 8.36 3.47 -11.86
N TYR A 599 7.58 3.67 -10.81
CA TYR A 599 7.36 4.95 -10.17
C TYR A 599 8.18 5.01 -8.88
N PRO A 600 9.08 5.98 -8.73
CA PRO A 600 9.82 6.18 -7.49
C PRO A 600 8.91 6.76 -6.39
N SER A 601 8.17 5.88 -5.70
CA SER A 601 7.32 6.25 -4.56
C SER A 601 8.14 6.69 -3.35
N PRO A 602 7.68 7.70 -2.58
CA PRO A 602 8.36 8.10 -1.34
C PRO A 602 8.56 6.92 -0.39
N MET A 603 9.69 6.93 0.33
CA MET A 603 10.10 5.90 1.29
C MET A 603 10.34 4.47 0.77
N ALA A 604 10.00 4.15 -0.48
CA ALA A 604 10.32 2.84 -1.03
C ALA A 604 11.84 2.65 -1.18
N THR A 605 12.33 1.46 -0.83
CA THR A 605 13.74 1.09 -0.97
C THR A 605 14.23 1.22 -2.42
N ALA A 606 13.39 0.86 -3.40
CA ALA A 606 13.69 1.03 -4.81
C ALA A 606 13.83 2.51 -5.21
N THR A 607 13.10 3.42 -4.57
CA THR A 607 13.27 4.86 -4.79
C THR A 607 14.61 5.36 -4.27
N ALA A 608 15.09 4.82 -3.14
CA ALA A 608 16.45 5.10 -2.70
C ALA A 608 17.50 4.58 -3.68
N MET A 609 17.29 3.41 -4.29
CA MET A 609 18.15 2.93 -5.39
C MET A 609 18.11 3.87 -6.60
N TYR A 610 16.91 4.30 -7.01
CA TYR A 610 16.69 5.19 -8.14
C TYR A 610 17.38 6.55 -7.96
N HIS A 611 17.28 7.13 -6.76
CA HIS A 611 17.88 8.42 -6.47
C HIS A 611 19.40 8.32 -6.29
N SER A 612 19.87 7.36 -5.48
CA SER A 612 21.28 7.26 -5.05
C SER A 612 22.19 6.49 -5.99
N GLY A 613 21.65 5.61 -6.83
CA GLY A 613 22.43 4.63 -7.56
C GLY A 613 23.12 3.60 -6.65
N LYS A 614 22.69 3.44 -5.39
CA LYS A 614 23.24 2.48 -4.42
C LYS A 614 22.14 1.53 -3.93
N ASN A 615 22.52 0.32 -3.52
CA ASN A 615 21.57 -0.69 -3.01
C ASN A 615 21.51 -0.67 -1.47
N PRO A 616 20.45 -0.10 -0.84
CA PRO A 616 20.32 -0.04 0.61
C PRO A 616 19.86 -1.34 1.28
N LEU A 617 19.61 -2.43 0.53
CA LEU A 617 19.29 -3.74 1.12
C LEU A 617 20.45 -4.35 1.92
N ARG A 618 21.67 -3.87 1.68
CA ARG A 618 22.88 -4.25 2.41
C ARG A 618 23.56 -2.98 2.93
N LYS A 619 24.56 -3.15 3.79
CA LYS A 619 25.35 -2.02 4.29
C LYS A 619 25.92 -1.21 3.11
N VAL A 620 25.62 0.08 3.08
CA VAL A 620 26.05 1.00 2.02
C VAL A 620 27.30 1.74 2.46
N THR A 621 28.28 1.82 1.58
CA THR A 621 29.49 2.63 1.72
C THR A 621 29.71 3.41 0.42
N TYR A 622 30.59 4.42 0.44
CA TYR A 622 30.99 5.12 -0.79
C TYR A 622 31.55 4.17 -1.86
N LYS A 623 32.20 3.08 -1.43
CA LYS A 623 32.77 2.04 -2.30
C LYS A 623 31.78 0.93 -2.69
N SER A 624 30.54 0.96 -2.22
CA SER A 624 29.54 -0.04 -2.59
C SER A 624 29.23 0.02 -4.08
N ASP A 625 28.96 -1.14 -4.67
CA ASP A 625 28.62 -1.27 -6.09
C ASP A 625 27.45 -0.35 -6.49
N GLY A 626 27.53 0.16 -7.73
CA GLY A 626 26.47 0.94 -8.33
C GLY A 626 25.26 0.08 -8.70
N VAL A 627 24.08 0.70 -8.72
CA VAL A 627 22.85 0.14 -9.26
C VAL A 627 22.54 0.88 -10.56
N THR A 628 22.35 0.14 -11.65
CA THR A 628 21.88 0.70 -12.92
C THR A 628 20.51 1.34 -12.73
N ILE A 629 20.33 2.58 -13.20
CA ILE A 629 19.08 3.33 -13.04
C ILE A 629 18.61 3.88 -14.37
N VAL A 630 17.29 3.88 -14.58
CA VAL A 630 16.66 4.30 -15.84
C VAL A 630 15.91 5.61 -15.60
N LYS A 631 16.63 6.73 -15.75
CA LYS A 631 16.09 8.09 -15.57
C LYS A 631 15.64 8.74 -16.86
N SER A 632 16.33 8.51 -17.97
CA SER A 632 16.05 9.23 -19.22
C SER A 632 14.70 8.84 -19.81
N ASP A 633 13.93 9.82 -20.28
CA ASP A 633 12.63 9.58 -20.92
C ASP A 633 12.75 8.71 -22.18
N GLN A 634 13.88 8.81 -22.90
CA GLN A 634 14.14 7.95 -24.05
C GLN A 634 14.29 6.47 -23.62
N GLN A 635 15.10 6.19 -22.60
CA GLN A 635 15.31 4.81 -22.14
C GLN A 635 14.06 4.24 -21.45
N ARG A 636 13.32 5.05 -20.68
CA ARG A 636 12.02 4.65 -20.11
C ARG A 636 11.01 4.30 -21.21
N ARG A 637 10.96 5.09 -22.30
CA ARG A 637 10.13 4.78 -23.48
C ARG A 637 10.59 3.49 -24.18
N LEU A 638 11.90 3.27 -24.30
CA LEU A 638 12.46 2.04 -24.86
C LEU A 638 12.06 0.81 -24.04
N HIS A 639 12.20 0.86 -22.72
CA HIS A 639 11.81 -0.24 -21.83
C HIS A 639 10.31 -0.54 -21.94
N LYS A 640 9.46 0.48 -22.00
CA LYS A 640 8.02 0.28 -22.27
C LYS A 640 7.75 -0.29 -23.66
N ALA A 641 8.53 0.09 -24.68
CA ALA A 641 8.41 -0.45 -26.03
C ALA A 641 8.74 -1.95 -26.06
N PHE A 642 9.74 -2.40 -25.29
CA PHE A 642 10.05 -3.83 -25.16
C PHE A 642 8.87 -4.64 -24.60
N LEU A 643 8.18 -4.13 -23.56
CA LEU A 643 6.96 -4.77 -23.04
C LEU A 643 5.81 -4.79 -24.07
N ARG A 644 5.78 -3.81 -24.98
CA ARG A 644 4.80 -3.67 -26.05
C ARG A 644 5.43 -3.99 -27.42
N TYR A 645 6.23 -5.06 -27.49
CA TYR A 645 6.96 -5.43 -28.72
C TYR A 645 6.04 -5.59 -29.95
N HIS A 646 4.75 -5.90 -29.74
CA HIS A 646 3.75 -6.04 -30.80
C HIS A 646 3.18 -4.72 -31.31
N ASP A 647 3.42 -3.58 -30.64
CA ASP A 647 2.91 -2.27 -31.06
C ASP A 647 3.81 -1.67 -32.15
N PRO A 648 3.29 -1.45 -33.38
CA PRO A 648 4.07 -0.90 -34.48
C PRO A 648 4.68 0.48 -34.21
N LYS A 649 4.10 1.27 -33.30
CA LYS A 649 4.65 2.58 -32.95
C LYS A 649 6.01 2.50 -32.27
N GLY A 650 6.30 1.38 -31.60
CA GLY A 650 7.57 1.15 -30.91
C GLY A 650 8.66 0.56 -31.81
N TRP A 651 8.32 0.02 -32.98
CA TRP A 651 9.27 -0.74 -33.80
C TRP A 651 10.49 0.06 -34.27
N PRO A 652 10.40 1.34 -34.69
CA PRO A 652 11.60 2.10 -35.06
C PRO A 652 12.61 2.20 -33.91
N LEU A 653 12.11 2.52 -32.72
CA LEU A 653 12.92 2.62 -31.50
C LEU A 653 13.54 1.27 -31.09
N LEU A 654 12.78 0.18 -31.26
CA LEU A 654 13.26 -1.17 -30.95
C LEU A 654 14.33 -1.63 -31.94
N ARG A 655 14.19 -1.36 -33.25
CA ARG A 655 15.21 -1.72 -34.25
C ARG A 655 16.53 -1.02 -33.97
N GLU A 656 16.50 0.29 -33.75
CA GLU A 656 17.69 1.07 -33.40
C GLU A 656 18.39 0.53 -32.13
N ALA A 657 17.60 0.20 -31.09
CA ALA A 657 18.14 -0.37 -29.87
C ALA A 657 18.75 -1.77 -30.09
N LEU A 658 18.10 -2.62 -30.88
CA LEU A 658 18.59 -3.96 -31.21
C LEU A 658 19.88 -3.91 -32.03
N GLU A 659 19.98 -3.00 -33.01
CA GLU A 659 21.21 -2.77 -33.78
C GLU A 659 22.35 -2.29 -32.87
N ARG A 660 22.10 -1.31 -32.00
CA ARG A 660 23.08 -0.83 -31.01
C ARG A 660 23.55 -1.94 -30.07
N MET A 661 22.68 -2.87 -29.71
CA MET A 661 22.99 -4.03 -28.86
C MET A 661 23.67 -5.17 -29.62
N GLY A 662 23.89 -5.05 -30.94
CA GLY A 662 24.44 -6.14 -31.77
C GLY A 662 23.46 -7.30 -31.97
N ARG A 663 22.16 -7.07 -31.77
CA ARG A 663 21.07 -8.07 -31.85
C ARG A 663 20.17 -7.86 -33.07
N ALA A 664 20.77 -7.50 -34.20
CA ALA A 664 20.06 -7.38 -35.47
C ALA A 664 19.43 -8.71 -35.93
N ASP A 665 19.90 -9.85 -35.41
CA ASP A 665 19.28 -11.18 -35.57
C ASP A 665 17.84 -11.26 -35.07
N LEU A 666 17.40 -10.31 -34.23
CA LEU A 666 16.03 -10.21 -33.74
C LEU A 666 15.14 -9.33 -34.62
N ILE A 667 15.64 -8.83 -35.75
CA ILE A 667 14.89 -8.00 -36.70
C ILE A 667 14.54 -8.82 -37.94
N GLY A 668 13.25 -9.07 -38.17
CA GLY A 668 12.79 -9.88 -39.30
C GLY A 668 11.35 -10.35 -39.18
N ASN A 669 10.86 -11.01 -40.23
CA ASN A 669 9.44 -11.40 -40.32
C ASN A 669 9.16 -12.83 -39.81
N GLY A 670 10.20 -13.58 -39.46
CA GLY A 670 10.09 -14.93 -38.89
C GLY A 670 9.62 -14.95 -37.43
N LYS A 671 9.15 -16.11 -36.95
CA LYS A 671 8.60 -16.28 -35.58
C LYS A 671 9.60 -15.97 -34.45
N HIS A 672 10.90 -16.16 -34.68
CA HIS A 672 11.97 -15.98 -33.69
C HIS A 672 12.45 -14.53 -33.55
N HIS A 673 12.26 -13.69 -34.56
CA HIS A 673 12.56 -12.27 -34.49
C HIS A 673 11.66 -11.60 -33.46
N LEU A 674 12.06 -10.47 -32.88
CA LEU A 674 11.24 -9.69 -31.95
C LEU A 674 10.33 -8.71 -32.70
N VAL A 675 10.90 -7.95 -33.63
CA VAL A 675 10.23 -6.91 -34.44
C VAL A 675 10.43 -7.14 -35.95
N PRO A 676 9.48 -6.74 -36.81
CA PRO A 676 9.61 -6.89 -38.25
C PRO A 676 10.49 -5.80 -38.87
N THR A 677 10.94 -6.05 -40.11
CA THR A 677 11.73 -5.10 -40.91
C THR A 677 10.87 -3.97 -41.49
N TYR A 678 9.59 -4.22 -41.75
CA TYR A 678 8.68 -3.22 -42.31
C TYR A 678 8.07 -2.31 -41.22
N GLN A 679 7.62 -1.12 -41.63
CA GLN A 679 6.85 -0.19 -40.81
C GLN A 679 5.49 0.03 -41.48
N PRO A 680 4.36 -0.35 -40.85
CA PRO A 680 3.05 -0.07 -41.39
C PRO A 680 2.74 1.43 -41.25
N ASP A 681 1.95 1.97 -42.17
CA ASP A 681 1.42 3.33 -42.04
C ASP A 681 0.42 3.38 -40.88
N THR A 682 0.87 3.89 -39.74
CA THR A 682 0.03 4.02 -38.55
C THR A 682 -0.52 5.43 -38.51
N GLY A 683 -1.73 5.63 -39.05
CA GLY A 683 -2.52 6.84 -38.77
C GLY A 683 -2.71 7.08 -37.26
N GLU A 684 -3.09 8.31 -36.88
CA GLU A 684 -3.28 8.72 -35.48
C GLU A 684 -4.27 7.81 -34.73
N TYR A 685 -3.73 6.88 -33.94
CA TYR A 685 -4.52 6.11 -33.00
C TYR A 685 -5.12 7.01 -31.90
N GLN A 686 -6.43 7.23 -31.94
CA GLN A 686 -7.19 7.70 -30.78
C GLN A 686 -7.23 6.59 -29.72
N SER A 687 -6.71 6.86 -28.53
CA SER A 687 -6.82 5.94 -27.38
C SER A 687 -8.27 5.54 -27.14
N ALA A 688 -8.54 4.26 -26.90
CA ALA A 688 -9.87 3.72 -26.59
C ALA A 688 -10.47 4.17 -25.24
N ARG A 689 -10.03 5.31 -24.68
CA ARG A 689 -10.60 5.91 -23.47
C ARG A 689 -11.64 7.00 -23.76
N ARG A 690 -11.93 7.31 -25.03
CA ARG A 690 -13.07 8.19 -25.38
C ARG A 690 -14.34 7.35 -25.55
N LYS A 691 -15.25 7.60 -24.59
CA LYS A 691 -16.70 7.31 -24.59
C LYS A 691 -17.13 5.85 -24.33
N ASN A 692 -17.73 5.67 -23.15
CA ASN A 692 -18.90 4.80 -22.98
C ASN A 692 -20.02 5.28 -23.93
N SER A 693 -19.98 4.86 -25.18
CA SER A 693 -21.12 4.83 -26.11
C SER A 693 -20.70 4.05 -27.35
N THR A 694 -21.12 2.80 -27.46
CA THR A 694 -20.82 1.92 -28.60
C THR A 694 -21.62 2.36 -29.85
N PRO A 695 -21.00 2.56 -31.02
CA PRO A 695 -21.71 2.53 -32.30
C PRO A 695 -21.85 1.07 -32.77
N ALA A 696 -23.05 0.69 -33.20
CA ALA A 696 -23.34 -0.66 -33.68
C ALA A 696 -22.60 -0.97 -35.00
N GLY A 697 -21.96 -2.14 -35.11
CA GLY A 697 -21.72 -2.77 -36.42
C GLY A 697 -20.31 -3.19 -36.86
N SER A 698 -19.29 -3.33 -36.00
CA SER A 698 -17.99 -3.89 -36.43
C SER A 698 -17.72 -5.29 -35.87
N LYS A 699 -17.62 -6.28 -36.77
CA LYS A 699 -17.07 -7.62 -36.48
C LYS A 699 -15.55 -7.58 -36.74
N LYS A 700 -14.71 -7.98 -35.77
CA LYS A 700 -13.43 -8.72 -36.00
C LYS A 700 -12.70 -9.13 -34.70
N ALA A 701 -12.18 -10.36 -34.77
CA ALA A 701 -11.02 -11.00 -34.12
C ALA A 701 -10.59 -10.59 -32.69
N GLY A 702 -10.48 -11.61 -31.82
CA GLY A 702 -10.14 -11.50 -30.39
C GLY A 702 -8.93 -10.61 -30.09
N LYS A 703 -9.19 -9.54 -29.35
CA LYS A 703 -8.24 -8.53 -28.90
C LYS A 703 -8.13 -8.65 -27.39
N LEU A 704 -6.93 -8.91 -26.89
CA LEU A 704 -6.67 -9.14 -25.47
C LEU A 704 -6.51 -7.78 -24.77
N LEU A 705 -7.62 -7.27 -24.21
CA LEU A 705 -7.62 -6.04 -23.40
C LEU A 705 -7.43 -6.43 -21.93
N THR A 706 -6.32 -6.04 -21.32
CA THR A 706 -6.19 -6.06 -19.85
C THR A 706 -7.04 -4.94 -19.26
N GLN A 707 -8.33 -5.20 -19.04
CA GLN A 707 -9.21 -4.24 -18.35
C GLN A 707 -8.95 -4.28 -16.84
N HIS A 708 -8.66 -3.12 -16.26
CA HIS A 708 -8.56 -2.90 -14.82
C HIS A 708 -9.92 -2.64 -14.14
N THR A 709 -11.02 -2.88 -14.85
CA THR A 709 -12.37 -2.87 -14.28
C THR A 709 -12.84 -4.31 -14.17
N GLY A 710 -12.99 -4.81 -12.94
CA GLY A 710 -13.27 -6.22 -12.62
C GLY A 710 -14.65 -6.73 -13.05
N LEU A 711 -15.04 -6.58 -14.32
CA LEU A 711 -16.20 -7.24 -14.92
C LEU A 711 -15.90 -7.62 -16.39
N PRO A 712 -16.37 -8.78 -16.87
CA PRO A 712 -16.35 -9.08 -18.30
C PRO A 712 -17.26 -8.10 -19.07
N PRO A 713 -17.07 -7.90 -20.40
CA PRO A 713 -18.02 -7.15 -21.20
C PRO A 713 -19.40 -7.83 -21.10
N ARG A 714 -20.40 -7.11 -20.61
CA ARG A 714 -21.79 -7.49 -20.87
C ARG A 714 -21.99 -7.41 -22.38
N ALA A 715 -22.39 -8.52 -23.00
CA ALA A 715 -23.03 -8.48 -24.30
C ALA A 715 -24.22 -7.53 -24.16
N SER A 716 -24.18 -6.41 -24.89
CA SER A 716 -25.34 -5.54 -25.06
C SER A 716 -26.50 -6.36 -25.61
N ASP A 717 -27.70 -6.10 -25.10
CA ASP A 717 -28.96 -6.62 -25.61
C ASP A 717 -28.97 -6.66 -27.15
N GLY A 718 -28.97 -7.89 -27.65
CA GLY A 718 -28.90 -8.22 -29.07
C GLY A 718 -29.36 -9.65 -29.24
N GLY A 719 -30.51 -9.98 -28.67
CA GLY A 719 -31.19 -11.25 -28.97
C GLY A 719 -31.38 -11.34 -30.47
N LYS A 720 -30.81 -12.39 -31.09
CA LYS A 720 -31.18 -12.75 -32.47
C LYS A 720 -32.71 -12.92 -32.48
N PRO A 721 -33.44 -12.33 -33.45
CA PRO A 721 -34.88 -12.56 -33.56
C PRO A 721 -35.12 -14.07 -33.68
N TRP A 722 -36.07 -14.59 -32.92
CA TRP A 722 -36.55 -15.96 -33.10
C TRP A 722 -36.96 -16.16 -34.56
N SER A 723 -36.58 -17.28 -35.17
CA SER A 723 -37.07 -17.60 -36.51
C SER A 723 -38.60 -17.78 -36.46
N LYS A 724 -39.31 -17.47 -37.56
CA LYS A 724 -40.77 -17.66 -37.66
C LYS A 724 -41.21 -19.08 -37.26
N GLY A 725 -40.36 -20.10 -37.50
CA GLY A 725 -40.60 -21.47 -37.06
C GLY A 725 -40.49 -21.68 -35.55
N GLN A 726 -39.61 -20.95 -34.87
CA GLN A 726 -39.52 -20.97 -33.41
C GLN A 726 -40.70 -20.20 -32.80
N GLN A 727 -41.07 -19.02 -33.32
CA GLN A 727 -42.21 -18.24 -32.81
C GLN A 727 -43.54 -18.99 -32.88
N ASN A 728 -43.75 -19.78 -33.95
CA ASN A 728 -44.95 -20.61 -34.10
C ASN A 728 -44.97 -21.81 -33.14
N LYS A 729 -43.81 -22.34 -32.73
CA LYS A 729 -43.72 -23.39 -31.69
C LYS A 729 -43.99 -22.84 -30.29
N ALA A 730 -43.57 -21.60 -29.99
CA ALA A 730 -43.85 -20.96 -28.70
C ALA A 730 -45.33 -20.57 -28.54
N THR A 731 -45.99 -20.07 -29.60
CA THR A 731 -47.43 -19.78 -29.57
C THR A 731 -48.29 -21.04 -29.50
N ALA A 732 -47.86 -22.15 -30.10
CA ALA A 732 -48.50 -23.45 -29.94
C ALA A 732 -48.37 -24.00 -28.50
N PHE A 733 -47.21 -23.80 -27.86
CA PHE A 733 -46.98 -24.23 -26.47
C PHE A 733 -47.78 -23.39 -25.45
N ALA A 734 -47.98 -22.09 -25.72
CA ALA A 734 -48.75 -21.19 -24.87
C ALA A 734 -50.28 -21.41 -24.96
N LYS A 735 -50.79 -21.91 -26.10
CA LYS A 735 -52.23 -22.25 -26.26
C LYS A 735 -52.63 -23.61 -25.65
N GLY A 736 -51.67 -24.47 -25.29
CA GLY A 736 -51.92 -25.82 -24.78
C GLY A 736 -52.14 -25.96 -23.27
N LYS A 737 -52.02 -24.89 -22.47
CA LYS A 737 -52.08 -24.97 -20.99
C LYS A 737 -53.25 -24.25 -20.31
N LYS A 738 -54.29 -23.87 -21.04
CA LYS A 738 -55.58 -23.47 -20.45
C LYS A 738 -56.65 -24.53 -20.73
N LYS A 739 -56.76 -25.54 -19.85
CA LYS A 739 -58.02 -26.27 -19.61
C LYS A 739 -57.99 -27.08 -18.29
N SER A 740 -58.86 -26.66 -17.36
CA SER A 740 -59.47 -27.42 -16.25
C SER A 740 -58.54 -27.84 -15.08
N ARG A 741 -58.89 -27.80 -13.79
CA ARG A 741 -60.18 -27.82 -13.07
C ARG A 741 -60.05 -27.09 -11.72
N GLN A 742 -61.08 -26.33 -11.33
CA GLN A 742 -61.53 -26.18 -9.93
C GLN A 742 -62.43 -27.38 -9.61
N PRO A 743 -62.56 -27.88 -8.35
CA PRO A 743 -63.47 -27.22 -7.39
C PRO A 743 -63.24 -27.41 -5.87
N ASN A 744 -63.89 -26.51 -5.13
CA ASN A 744 -64.60 -26.62 -3.85
C ASN A 744 -63.89 -26.86 -2.51
N ILE A 745 -64.08 -25.88 -1.64
CA ILE A 745 -64.19 -25.98 -0.18
C ILE A 745 -65.68 -26.02 0.18
N PRO A 746 -66.09 -26.73 1.24
CA PRO A 746 -67.07 -26.13 2.14
C PRO A 746 -66.76 -26.32 3.64
N ARG A 747 -66.88 -25.18 4.33
CA ARG A 747 -67.03 -24.89 5.77
C ARG A 747 -65.88 -25.21 6.71
#